data_AF-A0A017SQJ2-F1
#
_entry.id   AF-A0A017SQJ2-F1
#
_cell.length_a   1.000
_cell.length_b   1.000
_cell.length_c   1.000
_cell.angle_alpha   90.00
_cell.angle_beta   90.00
_cell.angle_gamma   90.00
#
_symmetry.space_group_name_H-M   'P 1'
#
loop_
_entity.id
_entity.type
_entity.pdbx_description
1 polymer ?
#
loop_
_entity_poly.entity_id
_entity_poly.type
_entity_poly.pdbx_seq_one_letter_code
_entity_poly.pdbx_strand_id
1 'polypeptide(L)'
;MNQSSVSGQQPYLMPSSPAATRRSSADDRPSIKKAQGHVPACLVNASVTYVGNDQIYAFGGFDQYTDEVYNHVLKLDLQTLHWELVDNYGDIPGVRMGHTATLYQGDKLIVFGGENEHREYLSDVVIFDIPTSTWSQPEIRGPIPRGRNRHAAVIYEDNLFIIGGVTGEHSVILDSLTYLDLKTWTWSRTWNFTPRFDHTAWVWGGRLWIFGGLGPDMERTTDIWWLDLKNSPSLGIAASQGSTLSSSPSQQLPGRSGSYAPNSGSVQVRNLNRRKPATPGAVSSLRFQSGPHVPALFSGTHFQGYASGVLLDLITPSETVRTYECNLSLLELDTLRWQRLADGHEIFKPGYRWHYCTVNADGTRVWLLGCDLNSGAGQGGSDENHMSEILCIDLERYGLLGNEMGAISPDQRKTLASGSGPTSLSGLGADLAAVFDQAPESGSGADFIITANRDDDGDPDAMVDASSSSQSETTFLSPNADTSPPIHVHRIILQLRWPHFKRLYSSRMAEYHANRMHIPEPYSVVRAFLYYLYTDSISGHPEYCSDIIDAAGMLVMANLYDMPKLRLLCVNRLSRELDVENAAIVWERAGRTNEEWLMRRAAQFCLAHWGRIVRTDGFKSLNKQSMIELCEVADTEGRIITGSELEMVGVLGADGLGLNRDLKRQQLALGNAGIDDDDYDGEDLEGMEIS
;
A
#
# COMPACT_ATOMS: atom_id res chain seq x y z
N MET A 1 18.71 69.98 -30.91
CA MET A 1 18.15 69.28 -32.09
C MET A 1 18.21 67.79 -31.83
N ASN A 2 17.09 67.11 -32.11
CA ASN A 2 16.72 65.73 -31.81
C ASN A 2 17.74 64.64 -32.21
N GLN A 3 17.84 63.53 -31.46
CA GLN A 3 17.14 62.25 -31.71
C GLN A 3 17.54 61.15 -30.69
N SER A 4 16.71 60.12 -30.61
CA SER A 4 16.43 59.19 -29.50
C SER A 4 16.92 57.74 -29.71
N SER A 5 16.87 56.94 -28.62
CA SER A 5 16.77 55.44 -28.53
C SER A 5 18.08 54.63 -28.79
N VAL A 6 18.44 53.52 -28.11
CA VAL A 6 17.74 52.45 -27.38
C VAL A 6 18.68 51.90 -26.27
N SER A 7 18.16 51.63 -25.07
CA SER A 7 18.86 50.92 -23.97
C SER A 7 18.44 49.44 -23.94
N GLY A 8 19.31 48.52 -24.35
CA GLY A 8 19.09 47.07 -24.26
C GLY A 8 19.72 46.49 -22.99
N GLN A 9 18.89 46.03 -22.06
CA GLN A 9 19.30 45.29 -20.85
C GLN A 9 19.50 43.80 -21.18
N GLN A 10 20.70 43.28 -20.90
CA GLN A 10 21.10 41.87 -21.08
C GLN A 10 20.63 40.99 -19.90
N PRO A 11 20.13 39.75 -20.13
CA PRO A 11 19.79 38.82 -19.05
C PRO A 11 21.02 38.04 -18.55
N TYR A 12 21.09 37.85 -17.22
CA TYR A 12 22.15 37.11 -16.52
C TYR A 12 21.87 35.60 -16.50
N LEU A 13 22.93 34.80 -16.64
CA LEU A 13 22.90 33.33 -16.62
C LEU A 13 23.22 32.80 -15.21
N MET A 14 22.43 31.84 -14.71
CA MET A 14 22.59 31.25 -13.38
C MET A 14 23.72 30.21 -13.35
N PRO A 15 24.74 30.32 -12.49
CA PRO A 15 25.69 29.24 -12.26
C PRO A 15 25.07 28.13 -11.41
N SER A 16 25.32 26.88 -11.80
CA SER A 16 25.01 25.68 -11.02
C SER A 16 25.79 25.70 -9.70
N SER A 17 25.08 25.62 -8.58
CA SER A 17 25.66 25.63 -7.23
C SER A 17 26.40 24.32 -6.89
N PRO A 18 27.33 24.33 -5.92
CA PRO A 18 28.35 23.29 -5.78
C PRO A 18 27.77 21.97 -5.28
N ALA A 19 28.23 20.87 -5.89
CA ALA A 19 27.89 19.51 -5.50
C ALA A 19 28.34 19.21 -4.05
N ALA A 20 27.38 19.09 -3.13
CA ALA A 20 27.62 18.52 -1.82
C ALA A 20 27.68 16.99 -1.97
N THR A 21 28.86 16.44 -1.69
CA THR A 21 29.14 15.01 -1.57
C THR A 21 28.24 14.37 -0.50
N ARG A 22 27.19 13.66 -0.93
CA ARG A 22 26.46 12.71 -0.08
C ARG A 22 26.94 11.29 -0.37
N ARG A 23 27.34 10.62 0.71
CA ARG A 23 27.81 9.23 0.75
C ARG A 23 26.69 8.30 0.27
N SER A 24 27.03 7.36 -0.61
CA SER A 24 26.18 6.25 -1.03
C SER A 24 25.73 5.43 0.18
N SER A 25 24.42 5.24 0.34
CA SER A 25 23.85 4.35 1.36
C SER A 25 23.52 3.01 0.72
N ALA A 26 24.49 2.10 0.72
CA ALA A 26 24.21 0.69 0.54
C ALA A 26 23.20 0.24 1.61
N ASP A 27 22.18 -0.49 1.18
CA ASP A 27 21.12 -1.18 1.95
C ASP A 27 19.80 -0.40 2.14
N ASP A 28 19.05 -0.24 1.05
CA ASP A 28 17.70 0.35 1.01
C ASP A 28 16.58 -0.69 1.23
N ARG A 29 16.95 -1.91 1.64
CA ARG A 29 15.99 -2.97 1.99
C ARG A 29 15.42 -2.75 3.40
N PRO A 30 14.15 -3.13 3.65
CA PRO A 30 13.62 -3.19 5.00
C PRO A 30 14.54 -3.95 5.95
N SER A 31 14.85 -3.36 7.11
CA SER A 31 15.75 -3.95 8.09
C SER A 31 15.02 -4.98 8.94
N ILE A 32 15.52 -6.22 8.95
CA ILE A 32 15.13 -7.24 9.93
C ILE A 32 15.96 -7.05 11.18
N LYS A 33 15.32 -7.03 12.35
CA LYS A 33 15.97 -6.87 13.64
C LYS A 33 15.52 -7.99 14.59
N LYS A 34 16.46 -8.43 15.42
CA LYS A 34 16.21 -9.48 16.41
C LYS A 34 15.73 -8.89 17.73
N ALA A 35 14.60 -9.36 18.20
CA ALA A 35 14.02 -9.06 19.49
C ALA A 35 14.74 -9.82 20.61
N GLN A 36 14.71 -9.24 21.81
CA GLN A 36 15.34 -9.78 23.01
C GLN A 36 14.34 -9.84 24.17
N GLY A 37 14.76 -10.40 25.31
CA GLY A 37 13.93 -10.51 26.51
C GLY A 37 13.11 -11.79 26.56
N HIS A 38 11.88 -11.71 27.06
CA HIS A 38 10.93 -12.82 27.14
C HIS A 38 10.29 -13.09 25.78
N VAL A 39 11.11 -13.48 24.80
CA VAL A 39 10.64 -13.74 23.43
C VAL A 39 9.64 -14.90 23.45
N PRO A 40 8.37 -14.68 23.04
CA PRO A 40 7.35 -15.72 23.08
C PRO A 40 7.54 -16.74 21.95
N ALA A 41 7.02 -17.95 22.16
CA ALA A 41 6.82 -18.91 21.07
C ALA A 41 5.88 -18.34 20.00
N CYS A 42 6.05 -18.77 18.75
CA CYS A 42 5.15 -18.48 17.64
C CYS A 42 3.84 -19.26 17.83
N LEU A 43 2.97 -18.77 18.71
CA LEU A 43 1.65 -19.35 18.93
C LEU A 43 0.79 -19.20 17.66
N VAL A 44 -0.24 -20.02 17.52
CA VAL A 44 -1.25 -19.95 16.47
C VAL A 44 -2.47 -19.21 17.00
N ASN A 45 -3.04 -18.33 16.18
CA ASN A 45 -4.26 -17.59 16.51
C ASN A 45 -4.21 -16.81 17.84
N ALA A 46 -3.03 -16.31 18.22
CA ALA A 46 -2.95 -15.26 19.25
C ALA A 46 -3.46 -13.94 18.67
N SER A 47 -3.85 -13.01 19.54
CA SER A 47 -4.08 -11.62 19.12
C SER A 47 -2.78 -10.82 19.22
N VAL A 48 -2.52 -9.98 18.21
CA VAL A 48 -1.38 -9.05 18.19
C VAL A 48 -1.88 -7.67 17.79
N THR A 49 -1.74 -6.70 18.68
CA THR A 49 -2.33 -5.36 18.52
C THR A 49 -1.29 -4.27 18.79
N TYR A 50 -1.10 -3.35 17.84
CA TYR A 50 -0.37 -2.12 18.09
C TYR A 50 -1.22 -1.17 18.94
N VAL A 51 -0.65 -0.65 20.03
CA VAL A 51 -1.39 0.16 21.02
C VAL A 51 -0.95 1.63 21.08
N GLY A 52 -0.12 2.07 20.13
CA GLY A 52 0.52 3.39 20.19
C GLY A 52 1.80 3.38 21.03
N ASN A 53 2.47 4.53 21.13
CA ASN A 53 3.72 4.70 21.89
C ASN A 53 4.80 3.66 21.56
N ASP A 54 4.87 3.23 20.31
CA ASP A 54 5.81 2.19 19.85
C ASP A 54 5.67 0.86 20.62
N GLN A 55 4.45 0.49 21.03
CA GLN A 55 4.17 -0.74 21.75
C GLN A 55 3.23 -1.67 20.99
N ILE A 56 3.54 -2.97 21.03
CA ILE A 56 2.69 -4.06 20.54
C ILE A 56 2.36 -4.97 21.71
N TYR A 57 1.09 -5.34 21.85
CA TYR A 57 0.62 -6.33 22.81
C TYR A 57 0.22 -7.61 22.10
N ALA A 58 0.67 -8.74 22.63
CA ALA A 58 0.27 -10.08 22.22
C ALA A 58 -0.47 -10.77 23.37
N PHE A 59 -1.57 -11.45 23.07
CA PHE A 59 -2.37 -12.13 24.08
C PHE A 59 -2.92 -13.47 23.59
N GLY A 60 -2.82 -14.47 24.46
CA GLY A 60 -3.31 -15.84 24.26
C GLY A 60 -2.65 -16.57 23.10
N GLY A 61 -3.37 -17.50 22.49
CA GLY A 61 -2.89 -18.34 21.39
C GLY A 61 -2.65 -19.79 21.78
N PHE A 62 -2.38 -20.62 20.77
CA PHE A 62 -2.22 -22.06 20.88
C PHE A 62 -0.86 -22.50 20.36
N ASP A 63 -0.13 -23.29 21.13
CA ASP A 63 1.12 -23.88 20.67
C ASP A 63 0.85 -25.20 19.95
N GLN A 64 1.15 -25.21 18.65
CA GLN A 64 0.96 -26.36 17.78
C GLN A 64 1.81 -27.59 18.15
N TYR A 65 2.89 -27.41 18.92
CA TYR A 65 3.80 -28.50 19.28
C TYR A 65 3.45 -29.15 20.62
N THR A 66 3.04 -28.33 21.59
CA THR A 66 2.68 -28.79 22.94
C THR A 66 1.19 -29.07 23.10
N ASP A 67 0.36 -28.62 22.16
CA ASP A 67 -1.12 -28.65 22.23
C ASP A 67 -1.67 -27.80 23.40
N GLU A 68 -0.88 -26.85 23.90
CA GLU A 68 -1.25 -25.97 25.02
C GLU A 68 -1.87 -24.65 24.51
N VAL A 69 -2.88 -24.17 25.24
CA VAL A 69 -3.48 -22.84 25.02
C VAL A 69 -3.02 -21.91 26.13
N TYR A 70 -2.67 -20.68 25.80
CA TYR A 70 -2.17 -19.70 26.75
C TYR A 70 -3.16 -18.54 27.00
N ASN A 71 -2.95 -17.84 28.12
CA ASN A 71 -3.55 -16.54 28.45
C ASN A 71 -2.49 -15.49 28.83
N HIS A 72 -1.23 -15.71 28.45
CA HIS A 72 -0.16 -14.76 28.75
C HIS A 72 -0.36 -13.45 27.99
N VAL A 73 -0.05 -12.34 28.64
CA VAL A 73 0.03 -11.01 28.03
C VAL A 73 1.49 -10.67 27.88
N LEU A 74 1.94 -10.48 26.64
CA LEU A 74 3.28 -10.02 26.34
C LEU A 74 3.22 -8.64 25.71
N LYS A 75 4.18 -7.79 26.05
CA LYS A 75 4.38 -6.49 25.39
C LYS A 75 5.74 -6.47 24.71
N LEU A 76 5.78 -5.89 23.52
CA LEU A 76 6.98 -5.60 22.76
C LEU A 76 7.13 -4.09 22.65
N ASP A 77 8.25 -3.58 23.15
CA ASP A 77 8.70 -2.22 22.88
C ASP A 77 9.45 -2.18 21.55
N LEU A 78 8.96 -1.41 20.57
CA LEU A 78 9.52 -1.32 19.23
C LEU A 78 10.78 -0.45 19.14
N GLN A 79 11.07 0.38 20.16
CA GLN A 79 12.30 1.16 20.23
C GLN A 79 13.47 0.30 20.70
N THR A 80 13.24 -0.48 21.78
CA THR A 80 14.25 -1.35 22.37
C THR A 80 14.25 -2.76 21.77
N LEU A 81 13.18 -3.14 21.07
CA LEU A 81 12.91 -4.49 20.55
C LEU A 81 12.96 -5.55 21.66
N HIS A 82 12.41 -5.20 22.82
CA HIS A 82 12.40 -6.05 23.99
C HIS A 82 10.99 -6.57 24.28
N TRP A 83 10.85 -7.90 24.32
CA TRP A 83 9.65 -8.58 24.78
C TRP A 83 9.67 -8.71 26.30
N GLU A 84 8.54 -8.41 26.92
CA GLU A 84 8.35 -8.52 28.36
C GLU A 84 7.01 -9.21 28.65
N LEU A 85 7.03 -10.16 29.59
CA LEU A 85 5.82 -10.73 30.16
C LEU A 85 5.18 -9.70 31.09
N VAL A 86 3.91 -9.37 30.85
CA VAL A 86 3.21 -8.34 31.61
C VAL A 86 2.61 -8.95 32.87
N ASP A 87 3.11 -8.54 34.03
CA ASP A 87 2.42 -8.75 35.31
C ASP A 87 1.06 -8.07 35.26
N ASN A 88 0.00 -8.87 35.33
CA ASN A 88 -1.37 -8.41 35.22
C ASN A 88 -2.25 -8.93 36.37
N TYR A 89 -3.32 -8.19 36.67
CA TYR A 89 -4.15 -8.41 37.84
C TYR A 89 -5.65 -8.31 37.51
N GLY A 90 -6.51 -8.57 38.50
CA GLY A 90 -7.96 -8.45 38.36
C GLY A 90 -8.61 -9.74 37.85
N ASP A 91 -9.63 -9.60 37.01
CA ASP A 91 -10.43 -10.71 36.50
C ASP A 91 -9.74 -11.38 35.29
N ILE A 92 -8.57 -11.98 35.54
CA ILE A 92 -7.72 -12.55 34.50
C ILE A 92 -8.50 -13.61 33.69
N PRO A 93 -8.63 -13.46 32.37
CA PRO A 93 -9.34 -14.41 31.54
C PRO A 93 -8.64 -15.77 31.49
N GLY A 94 -9.44 -16.83 31.31
CA GLY A 94 -8.91 -18.16 31.00
C GLY A 94 -8.20 -18.22 29.64
N VAL A 95 -7.45 -19.30 29.44
CA VAL A 95 -6.71 -19.61 28.19
C VAL A 95 -7.62 -19.58 26.97
N ARG A 96 -7.14 -18.97 25.89
CA ARG A 96 -7.94 -18.82 24.67
C ARG A 96 -7.10 -18.60 23.41
N MET A 97 -7.60 -19.12 22.28
CA MET A 97 -7.09 -18.87 20.94
C MET A 97 -8.19 -18.41 19.97
N GLY A 98 -7.82 -17.76 18.88
CA GLY A 98 -8.76 -17.30 17.84
C GLY A 98 -9.75 -16.24 18.32
N HIS A 99 -9.42 -15.55 19.41
CA HIS A 99 -10.15 -14.38 19.88
C HIS A 99 -9.68 -13.14 19.12
N THR A 100 -10.42 -12.04 19.24
CA THR A 100 -9.97 -10.73 18.77
C THR A 100 -9.63 -9.85 19.95
N ALA A 101 -8.62 -9.00 19.81
CA ALA A 101 -8.30 -7.91 20.74
C ALA A 101 -8.32 -6.61 19.94
N THR A 102 -9.13 -5.64 20.36
CA THR A 102 -9.27 -4.36 19.65
C THR A 102 -8.96 -3.19 20.58
N LEU A 103 -8.09 -2.29 20.14
CA LEU A 103 -7.75 -1.08 20.88
C LEU A 103 -8.94 -0.11 20.93
N TYR A 104 -9.32 0.29 22.13
CA TYR A 104 -10.37 1.26 22.41
C TYR A 104 -9.80 2.44 23.19
N GLN A 105 -10.07 3.66 22.73
CA GLN A 105 -9.67 4.93 23.35
C GLN A 105 -8.15 5.09 23.62
N GLY A 106 -7.32 4.23 23.03
CA GLY A 106 -5.86 4.27 23.14
C GLY A 106 -5.29 3.65 24.43
N ASP A 107 -6.14 3.25 25.38
CA ASP A 107 -5.72 2.78 26.70
C ASP A 107 -6.34 1.44 27.11
N LYS A 108 -7.28 0.88 26.34
CA LYS A 108 -7.93 -0.39 26.65
C LYS A 108 -7.90 -1.35 25.47
N LEU A 109 -7.61 -2.63 25.74
CA LEU A 109 -7.84 -3.72 24.78
C LEU A 109 -9.15 -4.41 25.15
N ILE A 110 -10.10 -4.42 24.21
CA ILE A 110 -11.35 -5.16 24.34
C ILE A 110 -11.16 -6.51 23.66
N VAL A 111 -11.28 -7.58 24.43
CA VAL A 111 -11.18 -8.95 23.94
C VAL A 111 -12.57 -9.57 23.88
N PHE A 112 -12.87 -10.22 22.75
CA PHE A 112 -14.12 -10.95 22.58
C PHE A 112 -13.88 -12.36 22.04
N GLY A 113 -14.58 -13.31 22.65
CA GLY A 113 -14.67 -14.69 22.18
C GLY A 113 -13.36 -15.48 22.23
N GLY A 114 -13.19 -16.37 21.26
CA GLY A 114 -12.13 -17.37 21.21
C GLY A 114 -12.60 -18.78 21.54
N GLU A 115 -11.65 -19.70 21.61
CA GLU A 115 -11.82 -21.09 22.00
C GLU A 115 -10.83 -21.41 23.13
N ASN A 116 -11.31 -22.06 24.19
CA ASN A 116 -10.48 -22.46 25.33
C ASN A 116 -9.88 -23.87 25.15
N GLU A 117 -9.10 -24.32 26.13
CA GLU A 117 -8.49 -25.66 26.16
C GLU A 117 -9.51 -26.82 26.14
N HIS A 118 -10.76 -26.56 26.51
CA HIS A 118 -11.85 -27.53 26.47
C HIS A 118 -12.63 -27.52 25.14
N ARG A 119 -12.15 -26.78 24.13
CA ARG A 119 -12.80 -26.57 22.83
C ARG A 119 -14.17 -25.89 22.94
N GLU A 120 -14.37 -25.14 24.01
CA GLU A 120 -15.58 -24.35 24.20
C GLU A 120 -15.42 -22.98 23.54
N TYR A 121 -16.41 -22.62 22.72
CA TYR A 121 -16.45 -21.33 22.07
C TYR A 121 -16.96 -20.26 23.03
N LEU A 122 -16.11 -19.27 23.30
CA LEU A 122 -16.37 -18.21 24.27
C LEU A 122 -17.19 -17.07 23.64
N SER A 123 -18.02 -16.42 24.46
CA SER A 123 -18.83 -15.23 24.11
C SER A 123 -18.68 -14.09 25.11
N ASP A 124 -17.71 -14.23 26.01
CA ASP A 124 -17.41 -13.22 27.01
C ASP A 124 -16.73 -12.00 26.38
N VAL A 125 -16.88 -10.86 27.06
CA VAL A 125 -16.18 -9.62 26.77
C VAL A 125 -15.31 -9.35 27.98
N VAL A 126 -14.00 -9.22 27.78
CA VAL A 126 -13.05 -8.89 28.84
C VAL A 126 -12.22 -7.71 28.40
N ILE A 127 -11.89 -6.83 29.35
CA ILE A 127 -11.20 -5.57 29.08
C ILE A 127 -9.86 -5.59 29.80
N PHE A 128 -8.79 -5.37 29.06
CA PHE A 128 -7.46 -5.14 29.62
C PHE A 128 -7.17 -3.64 29.61
N ASP A 129 -7.04 -3.06 30.80
CA ASP A 129 -6.59 -1.68 30.97
C ASP A 129 -5.06 -1.64 30.85
N ILE A 130 -4.54 -0.98 29.82
CA ILE A 130 -3.12 -0.96 29.48
C ILE A 130 -2.30 -0.20 30.56
N PRO A 131 -2.69 1.01 30.99
CA PRO A 131 -1.97 1.74 32.04
C PRO A 131 -1.82 0.99 33.37
N THR A 132 -2.85 0.26 33.81
CA THR A 132 -2.84 -0.43 35.11
C THR A 132 -2.49 -1.91 35.02
N SER A 133 -2.41 -2.46 33.80
CA SER A 133 -2.28 -3.90 33.54
C SER A 133 -3.36 -4.72 34.27
N THR A 134 -4.59 -4.23 34.32
CA THR A 134 -5.69 -4.92 35.02
C THR A 134 -6.78 -5.38 34.07
N TRP A 135 -7.20 -6.63 34.24
CA TRP A 135 -8.37 -7.21 33.62
C TRP A 135 -9.64 -6.88 34.39
N SER A 136 -10.71 -6.60 33.66
CA SER A 136 -12.05 -6.41 34.21
C SER A 136 -13.12 -6.96 33.28
N GLN A 137 -14.25 -7.34 33.86
CA GLN A 137 -15.43 -7.77 33.10
C GLN A 137 -16.56 -6.73 33.21
N PRO A 138 -17.01 -6.15 32.10
CA PRO A 138 -18.14 -5.22 32.11
C PRO A 138 -19.47 -5.97 32.35
N GLU A 139 -20.45 -5.27 32.92
CA GLU A 139 -21.82 -5.78 33.01
C GLU A 139 -22.48 -5.72 31.63
N ILE A 140 -22.49 -6.86 30.93
CA ILE A 140 -23.05 -6.97 29.58
C ILE A 140 -24.58 -7.07 29.62
N ARG A 141 -25.23 -6.34 28.71
CA ARG A 141 -26.69 -6.33 28.52
C ARG A 141 -27.05 -6.69 27.07
N GLY A 142 -28.33 -6.91 26.81
CA GLY A 142 -28.85 -7.23 25.48
C GLY A 142 -28.70 -8.71 25.09
N PRO A 143 -28.98 -9.07 23.82
CA PRO A 143 -28.92 -10.45 23.35
C PRO A 143 -27.47 -10.85 23.04
N ILE A 144 -26.83 -11.51 24.01
CA ILE A 144 -25.44 -11.95 23.89
C ILE A 144 -25.27 -12.85 22.65
N PRO A 145 -24.31 -12.55 21.77
CA PRO A 145 -23.98 -13.39 20.62
C PRO A 145 -23.55 -14.80 21.03
N ARG A 146 -23.78 -15.80 20.16
CA ARG A 146 -23.17 -17.13 20.33
C ARG A 146 -21.64 -17.02 20.35
N GLY A 147 -21.02 -17.81 21.21
CA GLY A 147 -19.57 -17.88 21.31
C GLY A 147 -18.92 -18.35 20.01
N ARG A 148 -17.75 -17.80 19.69
CA ARG A 148 -17.09 -17.99 18.40
C ARG A 148 -15.60 -17.69 18.46
N ASN A 149 -14.83 -18.32 17.58
CA ASN A 149 -13.43 -17.98 17.31
C ASN A 149 -13.26 -17.55 15.84
N ARG A 150 -12.06 -17.08 15.46
CA ARG A 150 -11.67 -16.75 14.07
C ARG A 150 -12.60 -15.77 13.37
N HIS A 151 -13.24 -14.91 14.15
CA HIS A 151 -14.11 -13.83 13.69
C HIS A 151 -13.28 -12.57 13.48
N ALA A 152 -13.81 -11.61 12.72
CA ALA A 152 -13.23 -10.28 12.65
C ALA A 152 -13.92 -9.36 13.66
N ALA A 153 -13.16 -8.38 14.18
CA ALA A 153 -13.66 -7.35 15.06
C ALA A 153 -13.12 -5.97 14.65
N VAL A 154 -13.95 -4.95 14.76
CA VAL A 154 -13.54 -3.56 14.49
C VAL A 154 -14.38 -2.60 15.33
N ILE A 155 -13.76 -1.53 15.83
CA ILE A 155 -14.45 -0.47 16.57
C ILE A 155 -14.73 0.71 15.63
N TYR A 156 -15.96 1.23 15.69
CA TYR A 156 -16.36 2.46 15.02
C TYR A 156 -17.41 3.20 15.86
N GLU A 157 -17.18 4.49 16.12
CA GLU A 157 -18.08 5.37 16.90
C GLU A 157 -18.57 4.73 18.21
N ASP A 158 -17.64 4.24 19.04
CA ASP A 158 -17.92 3.56 20.32
C ASP A 158 -18.76 2.27 20.20
N ASN A 159 -18.82 1.66 19.02
CA ASN A 159 -19.43 0.36 18.81
C ASN A 159 -18.38 -0.65 18.36
N LEU A 160 -18.29 -1.78 19.07
CA LEU A 160 -17.47 -2.93 18.67
C LEU A 160 -18.29 -3.85 17.78
N PHE A 161 -17.97 -3.91 16.49
CA PHE A 161 -18.58 -4.82 15.52
C PHE A 161 -17.88 -6.17 15.56
N ILE A 162 -18.67 -7.25 15.60
CA ILE A 162 -18.20 -8.64 15.50
C ILE A 162 -18.80 -9.28 14.26
N ILE A 163 -17.96 -9.82 13.39
CA ILE A 163 -18.37 -10.36 12.10
C ILE A 163 -17.88 -11.79 11.88
N GLY A 164 -18.82 -12.65 11.48
CA GLY A 164 -18.53 -14.03 11.08
C GLY A 164 -17.93 -14.88 12.19
N GLY A 165 -16.94 -15.71 11.83
CA GLY A 165 -16.28 -16.66 12.70
C GLY A 165 -16.90 -18.05 12.68
N VAL A 166 -16.38 -18.94 13.53
CA VAL A 166 -16.79 -20.33 13.62
C VAL A 166 -17.36 -20.64 15.00
N THR A 167 -18.38 -21.50 15.07
CA THR A 167 -19.01 -21.91 16.34
C THR A 167 -19.50 -23.37 16.32
N GLY A 168 -19.57 -23.98 17.51
CA GLY A 168 -20.20 -25.27 17.75
C GLY A 168 -19.37 -26.47 17.32
N GLU A 169 -19.84 -27.67 17.68
CA GLU A 169 -19.09 -28.94 17.49
C GLU A 169 -18.77 -29.24 16.02
N HIS A 170 -19.62 -28.81 15.09
CA HIS A 170 -19.43 -29.02 13.65
C HIS A 170 -18.73 -27.85 12.94
N SER A 171 -18.09 -26.94 13.68
CA SER A 171 -17.40 -25.77 13.11
C SER A 171 -18.28 -24.99 12.13
N VAL A 172 -19.47 -24.61 12.59
CA VAL A 172 -20.44 -23.89 11.77
C VAL A 172 -19.92 -22.48 11.49
N ILE A 173 -19.78 -22.14 10.20
CA ILE A 173 -19.37 -20.82 9.76
C ILE A 173 -20.53 -19.85 9.89
N LEU A 174 -20.31 -18.76 10.62
CA LEU A 174 -21.33 -17.77 10.95
C LEU A 174 -21.45 -16.70 9.87
N ASP A 175 -22.69 -16.36 9.52
CA ASP A 175 -23.07 -15.23 8.66
C ASP A 175 -23.46 -13.97 9.45
N SER A 176 -23.18 -13.95 10.76
CA SER A 176 -23.70 -12.93 11.66
C SER A 176 -22.84 -11.66 11.70
N LEU A 177 -23.52 -10.52 11.62
CA LEU A 177 -23.03 -9.21 12.07
C LEU A 177 -23.77 -8.83 13.36
N THR A 178 -23.04 -8.40 14.37
CA THR A 178 -23.58 -7.77 15.58
C THR A 178 -22.62 -6.70 16.07
N TYR A 179 -23.11 -5.76 16.87
CA TYR A 179 -22.25 -4.79 17.56
C TYR A 179 -22.59 -4.67 19.04
N LEU A 180 -21.58 -4.36 19.84
CA LEU A 180 -21.67 -3.99 21.25
C LEU A 180 -21.46 -2.49 21.38
N ASP A 181 -22.45 -1.78 21.93
CA ASP A 181 -22.27 -0.38 22.32
C ASP A 181 -21.37 -0.32 23.56
N LEU A 182 -20.19 0.31 23.42
CA LEU A 182 -19.15 0.38 24.43
C LEU A 182 -19.43 1.43 25.51
N LYS A 183 -20.42 2.32 25.30
CA LYS A 183 -20.90 3.25 26.33
C LYS A 183 -21.90 2.59 27.26
N THR A 184 -22.79 1.78 26.71
CA THR A 184 -23.88 1.16 27.50
C THR A 184 -23.64 -0.32 27.80
N TRP A 185 -22.58 -0.91 27.26
CA TRP A 185 -22.27 -2.33 27.34
C TRP A 185 -23.44 -3.23 26.92
N THR A 186 -24.20 -2.76 25.93
CA THR A 186 -25.41 -3.44 25.45
C THR A 186 -25.20 -3.98 24.04
N TRP A 187 -25.35 -5.30 23.89
CA TRP A 187 -25.37 -5.93 22.57
C TRP A 187 -26.60 -5.49 21.79
N SER A 188 -26.39 -5.28 20.51
CA SER A 188 -27.46 -5.16 19.53
C SER A 188 -28.00 -6.52 19.11
N ARG A 189 -29.11 -6.53 18.36
CA ARG A 189 -29.61 -7.75 17.72
C ARG A 189 -28.63 -8.23 16.65
N THR A 190 -28.69 -9.52 16.33
CA THR A 190 -27.86 -10.10 15.26
C THR A 190 -28.51 -9.92 13.87
N TRP A 191 -27.71 -9.55 12.88
CA TRP A 191 -28.10 -9.45 11.47
C TRP A 191 -27.34 -10.46 10.59
N ASN A 192 -27.88 -10.70 9.39
CA ASN A 192 -27.21 -11.47 8.34
C ASN A 192 -26.34 -10.59 7.45
N PHE A 193 -25.08 -10.99 7.26
CA PHE A 193 -24.11 -10.34 6.40
C PHE A 193 -23.49 -11.32 5.40
N THR A 194 -22.25 -11.77 5.61
CA THR A 194 -21.58 -12.79 4.78
C THR A 194 -20.99 -13.88 5.67
N PRO A 195 -21.20 -15.17 5.35
CA PRO A 195 -20.58 -16.27 6.10
C PRO A 195 -19.10 -16.39 5.76
N ARG A 196 -18.22 -16.21 6.77
CA ARG A 196 -16.77 -16.41 6.63
C ARG A 196 -16.03 -16.38 7.98
N PHE A 197 -14.81 -16.90 8.00
CA PHE A 197 -13.87 -16.84 9.14
C PHE A 197 -12.43 -16.60 8.63
N ASP A 198 -11.50 -16.28 9.52
CA ASP A 198 -10.11 -15.91 9.18
C ASP A 198 -10.03 -14.76 8.16
N HIS A 199 -11.00 -13.84 8.21
CA HIS A 199 -11.08 -12.65 7.36
C HIS A 199 -10.68 -11.40 8.14
N THR A 200 -10.36 -10.33 7.43
CA THR A 200 -10.08 -9.03 8.03
C THR A 200 -11.25 -8.09 7.84
N ALA A 201 -11.48 -7.22 8.82
CA ALA A 201 -12.50 -6.18 8.78
C ALA A 201 -11.92 -4.85 9.25
N TRP A 202 -12.36 -3.76 8.63
CA TRP A 202 -11.96 -2.40 8.99
C TRP A 202 -13.06 -1.41 8.61
N VAL A 203 -12.96 -0.18 9.09
CA VAL A 203 -13.93 0.88 8.77
C VAL A 203 -13.22 2.03 8.08
N TRP A 204 -13.73 2.44 6.92
CA TRP A 204 -13.24 3.60 6.18
C TRP A 204 -14.37 4.32 5.46
N GLY A 205 -14.34 5.66 5.47
CA GLY A 205 -15.33 6.48 4.77
C GLY A 205 -16.76 6.36 5.34
N GLY A 206 -16.94 5.79 6.53
CA GLY A 206 -18.25 5.42 7.08
C GLY A 206 -18.83 4.13 6.52
N ARG A 207 -17.98 3.26 5.96
CA ARG A 207 -18.34 1.92 5.50
C ARG A 207 -17.52 0.89 6.27
N LEU A 208 -18.17 -0.18 6.69
CA LEU A 208 -17.53 -1.39 7.21
C LEU A 208 -17.12 -2.24 6.02
N TRP A 209 -15.83 -2.53 5.89
CA TRP A 209 -15.25 -3.34 4.82
C TRP A 209 -14.79 -4.69 5.36
N ILE A 210 -14.90 -5.72 4.52
CA ILE A 210 -14.42 -7.07 4.80
C ILE A 210 -13.75 -7.63 3.56
N PHE A 211 -12.60 -8.28 3.75
CA PHE A 211 -11.88 -8.95 2.69
C PHE A 211 -11.23 -10.25 3.15
N GLY A 212 -11.14 -11.19 2.22
CA GLY A 212 -10.48 -12.46 2.44
C GLY A 212 -11.27 -13.41 3.35
N GLY A 213 -10.52 -14.34 3.93
CA GLY A 213 -11.04 -15.45 4.72
C GLY A 213 -11.62 -16.60 3.91
N LEU A 214 -12.13 -17.58 4.64
CA LEU A 214 -12.67 -18.82 4.13
C LEU A 214 -14.20 -18.81 4.23
N GLY A 215 -14.86 -19.12 3.11
CA GLY A 215 -16.31 -19.26 3.06
C GLY A 215 -16.80 -20.65 3.51
N PRO A 216 -18.12 -20.91 3.44
CA PRO A 216 -18.72 -22.22 3.70
C PRO A 216 -18.13 -23.37 2.89
N ASP A 217 -17.66 -23.06 1.69
CA ASP A 217 -17.07 -24.02 0.75
C ASP A 217 -15.59 -24.34 1.08
N MET A 218 -15.04 -23.76 2.16
CA MET A 218 -13.63 -23.87 2.57
C MET A 218 -12.64 -23.35 1.52
N GLU A 219 -13.11 -22.51 0.60
CA GLU A 219 -12.30 -21.83 -0.40
C GLU A 219 -11.95 -20.42 0.07
N ARG A 220 -10.72 -19.98 -0.25
CA ARG A 220 -10.30 -18.61 -0.04
C ARG A 220 -11.12 -17.69 -0.93
N THR A 221 -11.69 -16.65 -0.33
CA THR A 221 -12.49 -15.69 -1.06
C THR A 221 -11.65 -14.49 -1.49
N THR A 222 -11.79 -14.10 -2.75
CA THR A 222 -11.17 -12.89 -3.33
C THR A 222 -12.17 -11.75 -3.44
N ASP A 223 -13.28 -11.85 -2.70
CA ASP A 223 -14.31 -10.84 -2.71
C ASP A 223 -14.10 -9.83 -1.57
N ILE A 224 -14.32 -8.57 -1.91
CA ILE A 224 -14.44 -7.48 -0.94
C ILE A 224 -15.92 -7.19 -0.75
N TRP A 225 -16.35 -7.11 0.50
CA TRP A 225 -17.71 -6.78 0.91
C TRP A 225 -17.68 -5.48 1.69
N TRP A 226 -18.70 -4.64 1.53
CA TRP A 226 -18.87 -3.48 2.39
C TRP A 226 -20.32 -3.18 2.73
N LEU A 227 -20.50 -2.58 3.91
CA LEU A 227 -21.77 -2.13 4.46
C LEU A 227 -21.68 -0.64 4.79
N ASP A 228 -22.64 0.15 4.29
CA ASP A 228 -22.75 1.57 4.63
C ASP A 228 -23.30 1.79 6.04
N LEU A 229 -22.50 2.44 6.90
CA LEU A 229 -22.85 2.74 8.29
C LEU A 229 -23.51 4.13 8.44
N LYS A 230 -23.27 5.07 7.52
CA LYS A 230 -23.71 6.48 7.66
C LYS A 230 -25.21 6.68 7.45
N ASN A 231 -25.86 5.78 6.71
CA ASN A 231 -27.27 5.91 6.31
C ASN A 231 -28.20 4.88 6.98
N SER A 232 -27.76 4.20 8.04
CA SER A 232 -28.49 3.09 8.64
C SER A 232 -29.00 3.39 10.06
N PRO A 233 -30.12 4.13 10.21
CA PRO A 233 -30.69 4.47 11.52
C PRO A 233 -31.06 3.24 12.37
N SER A 234 -31.26 2.08 11.75
CA SER A 234 -31.54 0.80 12.41
C SER A 234 -30.31 0.09 13.00
N LEU A 235 -29.09 0.55 12.69
CA LEU A 235 -27.84 0.17 13.38
C LEU A 235 -27.55 1.08 14.58
N GLY A 236 -28.45 2.01 14.93
CA GLY A 236 -28.31 2.87 16.13
C GLY A 236 -27.29 3.99 16.00
N ILE A 237 -26.65 4.15 14.85
CA ILE A 237 -25.65 5.19 14.58
C ILE A 237 -26.39 6.47 14.15
N ALA A 238 -26.96 7.19 15.11
CA ALA A 238 -27.55 8.50 14.85
C ALA A 238 -26.44 9.56 14.83
N ALA A 239 -26.30 10.24 13.69
CA ALA A 239 -25.54 11.47 13.58
C ALA A 239 -25.96 12.45 14.69
N SER A 240 -24.99 12.90 15.46
CA SER A 240 -25.15 13.92 16.50
C SER A 240 -25.46 15.29 15.90
N GLN A 241 -26.68 15.52 15.41
CA GLN A 241 -27.18 16.86 15.16
C GLN A 241 -28.65 17.01 15.55
N GLY A 242 -28.90 17.89 16.52
CA GLY A 242 -30.10 18.72 16.61
C GLY A 242 -31.40 18.01 16.96
N SER A 243 -31.74 18.03 18.25
CA SER A 243 -33.13 17.87 18.71
C SER A 243 -34.07 18.83 17.97
N THR A 244 -35.00 18.31 17.18
CA THR A 244 -36.31 18.93 17.00
C THR A 244 -37.39 17.86 16.95
N LEU A 245 -38.11 17.76 18.06
CA LEU A 245 -39.44 17.16 18.11
C LEU A 245 -40.31 17.86 17.07
N SER A 246 -40.84 17.13 16.09
CA SER A 246 -42.06 17.55 15.41
C SER A 246 -43.02 16.37 15.33
N SER A 247 -44.10 16.53 16.09
CA SER A 247 -45.29 15.72 16.10
C SER A 247 -45.98 15.78 14.73
N SER A 248 -46.60 14.69 14.32
CA SER A 248 -47.65 14.72 13.29
C SER A 248 -48.79 13.79 13.71
N PRO A 249 -50.06 14.22 13.53
CA PRO A 249 -51.19 13.67 14.26
C PRO A 249 -51.76 12.42 13.60
N SER A 250 -52.34 11.59 14.46
CA SER A 250 -53.21 10.47 14.19
C SER A 250 -54.37 10.83 13.26
N GLN A 251 -54.58 10.00 12.23
CA GLN A 251 -55.90 9.81 11.60
C GLN A 251 -56.45 8.44 12.00
N GLN A 252 -57.52 8.49 12.79
CA GLN A 252 -58.42 7.39 13.09
C GLN A 252 -59.36 7.11 11.92
N LEU A 253 -59.71 5.84 11.72
CA LEU A 253 -61.00 5.38 11.22
C LEU A 253 -61.37 4.06 11.96
N PRO A 254 -62.65 3.70 12.10
CA PRO A 254 -63.19 3.28 13.38
C PRO A 254 -63.67 1.82 13.45
N GLY A 255 -63.57 1.25 14.65
CA GLY A 255 -64.63 0.51 15.33
C GLY A 255 -65.10 -0.84 14.76
N ARG A 256 -64.73 -1.93 15.44
CA ARG A 256 -65.75 -2.90 15.91
C ARG A 256 -65.32 -3.56 17.22
N SER A 257 -66.26 -3.54 18.16
CA SER A 257 -66.19 -3.92 19.57
C SER A 257 -66.29 -5.43 19.79
N GLY A 258 -65.69 -5.97 20.86
CA GLY A 258 -66.08 -7.28 21.40
C GLY A 258 -65.08 -8.04 22.30
N SER A 259 -65.16 -7.78 23.60
CA SER A 259 -65.09 -8.75 24.73
C SER A 259 -63.77 -9.16 25.42
N TYR A 260 -63.96 -9.43 26.72
CA TYR A 260 -63.03 -9.58 27.84
C TYR A 260 -62.53 -11.03 28.08
N ALA A 261 -61.25 -11.13 28.52
CA ALA A 261 -60.70 -11.98 29.60
C ALA A 261 -60.48 -13.52 29.36
N PRO A 262 -59.84 -14.28 30.29
CA PRO A 262 -58.41 -14.65 30.26
C PRO A 262 -58.08 -16.16 30.45
N ASN A 263 -56.79 -16.50 30.33
CA ASN A 263 -56.05 -17.66 30.87
C ASN A 263 -56.15 -19.07 30.24
N SER A 264 -54.94 -19.61 30.07
CA SER A 264 -54.49 -21.01 30.22
C SER A 264 -54.64 -21.99 29.05
N GLY A 265 -53.47 -22.37 28.52
CA GLY A 265 -53.15 -23.78 28.28
C GLY A 265 -53.49 -24.34 26.90
N SER A 266 -52.59 -24.15 25.94
CA SER A 266 -52.06 -25.30 25.19
C SER A 266 -50.90 -24.85 24.31
N VAL A 267 -49.79 -25.56 24.53
CA VAL A 267 -48.61 -25.61 23.67
C VAL A 267 -49.08 -25.89 22.24
N GLN A 268 -49.00 -24.89 21.37
CA GLN A 268 -48.85 -25.09 19.94
C GLN A 268 -47.49 -24.55 19.52
N VAL A 269 -46.52 -25.45 19.54
CA VAL A 269 -45.29 -25.37 18.77
C VAL A 269 -45.67 -25.01 17.33
N ARG A 270 -45.35 -23.80 16.88
CA ARG A 270 -45.19 -23.49 15.44
C ARG A 270 -44.45 -22.16 15.24
N ASN A 271 -43.40 -22.25 14.43
CA ASN A 271 -42.50 -21.21 13.91
C ASN A 271 -41.22 -20.89 14.71
N LEU A 272 -40.42 -21.93 14.96
CA LEU A 272 -38.95 -21.82 14.95
C LEU A 272 -38.48 -21.55 13.51
N ASN A 273 -38.59 -20.30 13.06
CA ASN A 273 -37.89 -19.77 11.89
C ASN A 273 -38.04 -18.24 11.90
N ARG A 274 -37.64 -17.57 12.99
CA ARG A 274 -37.29 -16.15 12.88
C ARG A 274 -36.00 -16.09 12.07
N ARG A 275 -36.12 -15.95 10.74
CA ARG A 275 -34.98 -15.57 9.89
C ARG A 275 -34.36 -14.32 10.51
N LYS A 276 -33.06 -14.39 10.81
CA LYS A 276 -32.28 -13.22 11.21
C LYS A 276 -32.51 -12.11 10.15
N PRO A 277 -32.78 -10.86 10.56
CA PRO A 277 -32.97 -9.79 9.59
C PRO A 277 -31.70 -9.58 8.77
N ALA A 278 -31.85 -9.23 7.50
CA ALA A 278 -30.72 -8.76 6.71
C ALA A 278 -30.10 -7.52 7.36
N THR A 279 -28.80 -7.34 7.17
CA THR A 279 -28.07 -6.17 7.64
C THR A 279 -28.73 -4.89 7.13
N PRO A 280 -28.91 -3.87 7.97
CA PRO A 280 -29.52 -2.64 7.53
C PRO A 280 -28.48 -1.76 6.84
N GLY A 281 -28.84 -1.19 5.69
CA GLY A 281 -27.92 -0.39 4.87
C GLY A 281 -27.63 -1.05 3.54
N ALA A 282 -27.00 -0.31 2.64
CA ALA A 282 -26.58 -0.85 1.36
C ALA A 282 -25.39 -1.79 1.60
N VAL A 283 -25.59 -3.07 1.30
CA VAL A 283 -24.52 -4.07 1.22
C VAL A 283 -24.09 -4.19 -0.23
N SER A 284 -22.80 -4.21 -0.48
CA SER A 284 -22.25 -4.38 -1.81
C SER A 284 -21.02 -5.27 -1.76
N SER A 285 -20.75 -5.95 -2.86
CA SER A 285 -19.59 -6.82 -2.98
C SER A 285 -18.99 -6.76 -4.38
N LEU A 286 -17.69 -6.98 -4.45
CA LEU A 286 -16.92 -7.06 -5.68
C LEU A 286 -15.97 -8.26 -5.56
N ARG A 287 -15.92 -9.10 -6.59
CA ARG A 287 -14.99 -10.24 -6.64
C ARG A 287 -13.90 -9.97 -7.67
N PHE A 288 -12.64 -10.09 -7.24
CA PHE A 288 -11.50 -10.03 -8.16
C PHE A 288 -11.25 -11.41 -8.77
N GLN A 289 -11.22 -11.52 -10.10
CA GLN A 289 -10.98 -12.77 -10.81
C GLN A 289 -9.50 -12.95 -11.16
N SER A 290 -8.97 -12.04 -11.97
CA SER A 290 -7.57 -12.00 -12.38
C SER A 290 -7.24 -10.63 -12.97
N GLY A 291 -5.96 -10.28 -13.01
CA GLY A 291 -5.49 -9.05 -13.63
C GLY A 291 -4.00 -8.84 -13.40
N PRO A 292 -3.33 -7.98 -14.19
CA PRO A 292 -1.89 -7.76 -14.09
C PRO A 292 -1.44 -7.17 -12.75
N HIS A 293 -2.35 -6.51 -12.04
CA HIS A 293 -2.10 -5.90 -10.73
C HIS A 293 -2.82 -6.60 -9.58
N VAL A 294 -3.68 -7.59 -9.87
CA VAL A 294 -4.36 -8.35 -8.81
C VAL A 294 -3.34 -9.32 -8.22
N PRO A 295 -3.07 -9.28 -6.91
CA PRO A 295 -2.14 -10.21 -6.27
C PRO A 295 -2.57 -11.66 -6.48
N ALA A 296 -1.63 -12.59 -6.35
CA ALA A 296 -1.92 -14.02 -6.38
C ALA A 296 -2.65 -14.44 -5.10
N LEU A 297 -3.92 -14.04 -4.94
CA LEU A 297 -4.76 -14.23 -3.74
C LEU A 297 -4.94 -15.70 -3.31
N PHE A 298 -4.54 -16.64 -4.17
CA PHE A 298 -4.55 -18.07 -3.93
C PHE A 298 -3.16 -18.67 -3.63
N SER A 299 -2.11 -17.86 -3.43
CA SER A 299 -0.76 -18.36 -3.13
C SER A 299 -0.14 -17.64 -1.94
N GLY A 300 0.50 -18.41 -1.06
CA GLY A 300 1.27 -17.87 0.06
C GLY A 300 0.43 -17.49 1.27
N THR A 301 1.13 -17.01 2.30
CA THR A 301 0.51 -16.45 3.50
C THR A 301 0.26 -14.98 3.26
N HIS A 302 -1.00 -14.57 3.36
CA HIS A 302 -1.41 -13.19 3.18
C HIS A 302 -1.60 -12.51 4.53
N PHE A 303 -0.94 -11.38 4.71
CA PHE A 303 -1.23 -10.46 5.80
C PHE A 303 -1.91 -9.22 5.24
N GLN A 304 -3.14 -8.98 5.68
CA GLN A 304 -3.84 -7.77 5.30
C GLN A 304 -3.67 -6.69 6.36
N GLY A 305 -3.32 -5.50 5.90
CA GLY A 305 -3.27 -4.27 6.69
C GLY A 305 -4.17 -3.21 6.08
N TYR A 306 -4.46 -2.16 6.83
CA TYR A 306 -5.26 -1.05 6.33
C TYR A 306 -4.54 0.27 6.61
N ALA A 307 -4.48 1.13 5.59
CA ALA A 307 -3.90 2.46 5.68
C ALA A 307 -4.56 3.40 4.66
N SER A 308 -5.05 4.55 5.10
CA SER A 308 -5.39 5.71 4.27
C SER A 308 -6.46 5.48 3.21
N GLY A 309 -7.47 4.64 3.48
CA GLY A 309 -8.45 4.25 2.48
C GLY A 309 -7.92 3.24 1.46
N VAL A 310 -6.84 2.56 1.80
CA VAL A 310 -6.22 1.50 1.02
C VAL A 310 -6.15 0.24 1.88
N LEU A 311 -6.47 -0.89 1.26
CA LEU A 311 -6.20 -2.21 1.80
C LEU A 311 -4.82 -2.66 1.32
N LEU A 312 -3.94 -3.02 2.24
CA LEU A 312 -2.63 -3.58 1.94
C LEU A 312 -2.72 -5.09 2.00
N ASP A 313 -2.14 -5.78 1.03
CA ASP A 313 -2.00 -7.23 1.01
C ASP A 313 -0.51 -7.57 0.86
N LEU A 314 0.04 -8.20 1.89
CA LEU A 314 1.42 -8.68 1.92
C LEU A 314 1.41 -10.19 1.74
N ILE A 315 1.89 -10.64 0.59
CA ILE A 315 2.17 -12.06 0.37
C ILE A 315 3.56 -12.33 0.90
N THR A 316 3.67 -13.09 1.99
CA THR A 316 4.94 -13.41 2.62
C THR A 316 5.46 -14.79 2.20
N PRO A 317 6.80 -15.01 2.22
CA PRO A 317 7.38 -16.30 1.93
C PRO A 317 6.90 -17.37 2.92
N SER A 318 6.77 -18.60 2.42
CA SER A 318 6.43 -19.79 3.20
C SER A 318 7.23 -20.98 2.68
N GLU A 319 7.06 -22.18 3.26
CA GLU A 319 7.71 -23.40 2.76
C GLU A 319 7.39 -23.67 1.28
N THR A 320 6.20 -23.28 0.84
CA THR A 320 5.71 -23.51 -0.53
C THR A 320 5.83 -22.30 -1.44
N VAL A 321 6.04 -21.10 -0.88
CA VAL A 321 6.06 -19.83 -1.64
C VAL A 321 7.38 -19.13 -1.51
N ARG A 322 8.03 -18.95 -2.66
CA ARG A 322 9.36 -18.32 -2.74
C ARG A 322 9.24 -16.79 -2.75
N THR A 323 10.34 -16.11 -2.42
CA THR A 323 10.41 -14.65 -2.33
C THR A 323 10.05 -13.92 -3.63
N TYR A 324 10.25 -14.52 -4.81
CA TYR A 324 9.89 -13.89 -6.09
C TYR A 324 8.38 -13.97 -6.41
N GLU A 325 7.63 -14.85 -5.74
CA GLU A 325 6.16 -14.96 -5.87
C GLU A 325 5.44 -14.02 -4.88
N CYS A 326 6.18 -13.56 -3.87
CA CYS A 326 5.74 -12.62 -2.87
C CYS A 326 5.66 -11.21 -3.45
N ASN A 327 4.76 -10.39 -2.89
CA ASN A 327 4.65 -8.98 -3.24
C ASN A 327 3.96 -8.19 -2.12
N LEU A 328 4.12 -6.88 -2.19
CA LEU A 328 3.30 -5.91 -1.46
C LEU A 328 2.36 -5.26 -2.47
N SER A 329 1.06 -5.50 -2.29
CA SER A 329 0.00 -4.97 -3.13
C SER A 329 -0.94 -4.07 -2.32
N LEU A 330 -1.55 -3.13 -3.00
CA LEU A 330 -2.47 -2.15 -2.44
C LEU A 330 -3.78 -2.19 -3.22
N LEU A 331 -4.92 -2.10 -2.54
CA LEU A 331 -6.24 -1.92 -3.14
C LEU A 331 -6.81 -0.60 -2.67
N GLU A 332 -6.94 0.36 -3.58
CA GLU A 332 -7.58 1.64 -3.30
C GLU A 332 -9.08 1.45 -3.16
N LEU A 333 -9.66 1.78 -2.00
CA LEU A 333 -11.07 1.48 -1.70
C LEU A 333 -12.06 2.40 -2.42
N ASP A 334 -11.60 3.58 -2.87
CA ASP A 334 -12.43 4.54 -3.60
C ASP A 334 -12.62 4.14 -5.07
N THR A 335 -11.57 3.59 -5.70
CA THR A 335 -11.58 3.17 -7.11
C THR A 335 -11.72 1.66 -7.30
N LEU A 336 -11.54 0.88 -6.23
CA LEU A 336 -11.49 -0.58 -6.21
C LEU A 336 -10.45 -1.15 -7.18
N ARG A 337 -9.31 -0.47 -7.31
CA ARG A 337 -8.20 -0.89 -8.17
C ARG A 337 -7.02 -1.39 -7.35
N TRP A 338 -6.52 -2.54 -7.76
CA TRP A 338 -5.27 -3.07 -7.25
C TRP A 338 -4.07 -2.40 -7.93
N GLN A 339 -3.02 -2.17 -7.15
CA GLN A 339 -1.71 -1.73 -7.61
C GLN A 339 -0.63 -2.47 -6.84
N ARG A 340 0.43 -2.89 -7.54
CA ARG A 340 1.60 -3.53 -6.94
C ARG A 340 2.60 -2.45 -6.54
N LEU A 341 2.95 -2.39 -5.25
CA LEU A 341 3.89 -1.40 -4.70
C LEU A 341 5.32 -1.87 -4.79
N ALA A 342 5.56 -3.13 -4.45
CA ALA A 342 6.90 -3.69 -4.40
C ALA A 342 6.88 -5.20 -4.62
N ASP A 343 8.01 -5.68 -5.11
CA ASP A 343 8.24 -7.10 -5.35
C ASP A 343 8.83 -7.77 -4.12
N GLY A 344 8.54 -9.06 -3.92
CA GLY A 344 8.96 -9.74 -2.70
C GLY A 344 10.47 -9.82 -2.51
N HIS A 345 11.29 -9.79 -3.56
CA HIS A 345 12.76 -9.73 -3.47
C HIS A 345 13.31 -8.38 -2.98
N GLU A 346 12.48 -7.35 -2.98
CA GLU A 346 12.82 -6.02 -2.46
C GLU A 346 12.54 -5.91 -0.96
N ILE A 347 11.57 -6.69 -0.46
CA ILE A 347 11.11 -6.64 0.92
C ILE A 347 11.68 -7.80 1.74
N PHE A 348 11.58 -9.02 1.23
CA PHE A 348 11.84 -10.24 1.99
C PHE A 348 13.23 -10.80 1.73
N LYS A 349 13.92 -11.13 2.82
CA LYS A 349 15.09 -12.00 2.80
C LYS A 349 14.63 -13.46 2.89
N PRO A 350 15.28 -14.39 2.17
CA PRO A 350 14.99 -15.82 2.32
C PRO A 350 15.38 -16.30 3.72
N GLY A 351 14.77 -17.40 4.18
CA GLY A 351 15.09 -18.01 5.47
C GLY A 351 14.28 -17.49 6.66
N TYR A 352 13.24 -16.68 6.44
CA TYR A 352 12.36 -16.20 7.51
C TYR A 352 10.92 -16.67 7.30
N ARG A 353 10.21 -16.90 8.40
CA ARG A 353 8.76 -17.19 8.41
C ARG A 353 8.05 -16.14 9.26
N TRP A 354 7.03 -15.51 8.68
CA TRP A 354 6.24 -14.48 9.34
C TRP A 354 4.91 -15.07 9.84
N HIS A 355 4.52 -14.74 11.07
CA HIS A 355 3.34 -15.27 11.75
C HIS A 355 2.29 -14.21 12.03
N TYR A 356 2.73 -12.97 12.30
CA TYR A 356 1.84 -11.87 12.65
C TYR A 356 2.20 -10.61 11.89
N CYS A 357 1.18 -9.79 11.65
CA CYS A 357 1.31 -8.48 11.03
C CYS A 357 0.53 -7.47 11.84
N THR A 358 1.13 -6.31 12.09
CA THR A 358 0.42 -5.17 12.66
C THR A 358 0.84 -3.88 11.98
N VAL A 359 -0.04 -2.89 12.00
CA VAL A 359 0.15 -1.59 11.34
C VAL A 359 -0.03 -0.51 12.39
N ASN A 360 0.75 0.58 12.31
CA ASN A 360 0.55 1.70 13.21
C ASN A 360 -0.80 2.39 12.95
N ALA A 361 -1.23 3.18 13.94
CA ALA A 361 -2.46 3.96 13.85
C ALA A 361 -2.50 4.90 12.63
N ASP A 362 -1.34 5.38 12.17
CA ASP A 362 -1.25 6.26 11.01
C ASP A 362 -1.22 5.49 9.68
N GLY A 363 -1.02 4.17 9.67
CA GLY A 363 -0.93 3.42 8.42
C GLY A 363 0.35 3.69 7.61
N THR A 364 1.40 4.20 8.24
CA THR A 364 2.69 4.53 7.60
C THR A 364 3.76 3.47 7.83
N ARG A 365 3.58 2.57 8.81
CA ARG A 365 4.54 1.51 9.13
C ARG A 365 3.84 0.19 9.39
N VAL A 366 4.44 -0.88 8.88
CA VAL A 366 3.99 -2.26 9.06
C VAL A 366 5.10 -3.03 9.77
N TRP A 367 4.72 -3.83 10.75
CA TRP A 367 5.60 -4.77 11.42
C TRP A 367 5.14 -6.19 11.16
N LEU A 368 6.04 -7.00 10.63
CA LEU A 368 5.90 -8.44 10.57
C LEU A 368 6.72 -9.07 11.71
N LEU A 369 6.09 -9.96 12.46
CA LEU A 369 6.71 -10.69 13.56
C LEU A 369 6.83 -12.16 13.17
N GLY A 370 8.01 -12.73 13.34
CA GLY A 370 8.34 -14.05 12.80
C GLY A 370 9.56 -14.69 13.44
N CYS A 371 10.04 -15.75 12.79
CA CYS A 371 11.21 -16.53 13.19
C CYS A 371 12.18 -16.74 12.02
N ASP A 372 13.43 -17.05 12.34
CA ASP A 372 14.46 -17.49 11.39
C ASP A 372 14.42 -19.02 11.26
N LEU A 373 14.33 -19.50 10.02
CA LEU A 373 14.28 -20.92 9.66
C LEU A 373 15.65 -21.59 9.67
N ASN A 374 16.75 -20.83 9.56
CA ASN A 374 18.10 -21.40 9.47
C ASN A 374 18.68 -21.79 10.84
N SER A 375 18.10 -21.28 11.93
CA SER A 375 18.57 -21.55 13.30
C SER A 375 18.21 -22.96 13.81
N GLY A 376 17.35 -23.72 13.12
CA GLY A 376 16.89 -25.08 13.50
C GLY A 376 17.69 -26.26 12.91
N ALA A 377 18.91 -26.05 12.41
CA ALA A 377 19.73 -27.13 11.83
C ALA A 377 20.75 -27.76 12.83
N GLY A 378 20.67 -27.42 14.12
CA GLY A 378 21.57 -27.91 15.17
C GLY A 378 20.92 -28.99 16.05
N GLN A 379 21.64 -30.10 16.29
CA GLN A 379 21.20 -31.28 17.04
C GLN A 379 20.42 -30.99 18.34
N GLY A 380 19.14 -31.39 18.36
CA GLY A 380 18.41 -31.82 19.56
C GLY A 380 18.14 -30.77 20.64
N GLY A 381 17.04 -30.02 20.51
CA GLY A 381 16.49 -29.18 21.57
C GLY A 381 15.26 -28.41 21.09
N SER A 382 14.24 -28.31 21.93
CA SER A 382 12.88 -27.78 21.68
C SER A 382 12.78 -26.26 21.38
N ASP A 383 13.74 -25.65 20.70
CA ASP A 383 13.90 -24.18 20.62
C ASP A 383 13.36 -23.52 19.34
N GLU A 384 12.69 -24.26 18.45
CA GLU A 384 12.72 -23.93 17.02
C GLU A 384 11.70 -22.91 16.49
N ASN A 385 10.83 -22.29 17.28
CA ASN A 385 9.89 -21.27 16.76
C ASN A 385 9.54 -20.17 17.77
N HIS A 386 10.47 -19.24 17.98
CA HIS A 386 10.24 -18.04 18.79
C HIS A 386 10.03 -16.81 17.91
N MET A 387 9.17 -15.85 18.33
CA MET A 387 8.93 -14.58 17.64
C MET A 387 10.09 -13.60 17.81
N SER A 388 11.30 -14.04 17.43
CA SER A 388 12.53 -13.29 17.59
C SER A 388 12.76 -12.29 16.47
N GLU A 389 12.21 -12.49 15.29
CA GLU A 389 12.52 -11.65 14.13
C GLU A 389 11.41 -10.63 13.90
N ILE A 390 11.81 -9.37 13.74
CA ILE A 390 10.92 -8.24 13.49
C ILE A 390 11.36 -7.56 12.20
N LEU A 391 10.47 -7.56 11.21
CA LEU A 391 10.64 -6.83 9.96
C LEU A 391 9.77 -5.58 10.00
N CYS A 392 10.42 -4.42 9.93
CA CYS A 392 9.75 -3.12 9.85
C CYS A 392 9.76 -2.64 8.40
N ILE A 393 8.57 -2.41 7.84
CA ILE A 393 8.38 -1.87 6.49
C ILE A 393 7.83 -0.46 6.63
N ASP A 394 8.60 0.50 6.14
CA ASP A 394 8.25 1.91 6.09
C ASP A 394 7.45 2.18 4.81
N LEU A 395 6.14 2.31 4.93
CA LEU A 395 5.22 2.45 3.81
C LEU A 395 5.32 3.83 3.14
N GLU A 396 5.86 4.84 3.83
CA GLU A 396 6.09 6.17 3.25
C GLU A 396 7.07 6.11 2.08
N ARG A 397 8.05 5.20 2.17
CA ARG A 397 9.01 4.93 1.08
C ARG A 397 8.35 4.38 -0.17
N TYR A 398 7.20 3.73 -0.02
CA TYR A 398 6.38 3.20 -1.11
C TYR A 398 5.23 4.15 -1.49
N GLY A 399 5.22 5.39 -0.97
CA GLY A 399 4.27 6.44 -1.35
C GLY A 399 2.97 6.50 -0.55
N LEU A 400 2.87 5.79 0.59
CA LEU A 400 1.70 5.84 1.47
C LEU A 400 1.92 6.88 2.58
N LEU A 401 1.19 7.99 2.51
CA LEU A 401 1.38 9.19 3.34
C LEU A 401 0.63 9.18 4.68
N GLY A 402 -0.01 8.06 5.02
CA GLY A 402 -0.71 7.90 6.29
C GLY A 402 -2.12 8.51 6.38
N ASN A 403 -2.83 8.09 7.42
CA ASN A 403 -4.26 8.28 7.63
C ASN A 403 -4.64 9.76 7.75
N GLU A 404 -3.75 10.60 8.31
CA GLU A 404 -4.01 12.02 8.56
C GLU A 404 -4.01 12.88 7.28
N MET A 405 -3.09 12.62 6.33
CA MET A 405 -3.16 13.23 5.00
C MET A 405 -4.25 12.58 4.13
N GLY A 406 -4.69 11.37 4.49
CA GLY A 406 -5.78 10.68 3.82
C GLY A 406 -7.18 11.19 4.17
N ALA A 407 -7.34 11.96 5.25
CA ALA A 407 -8.60 12.57 5.67
C ALA A 407 -9.01 13.79 4.82
N ILE A 408 -8.26 14.08 3.77
CA ILE A 408 -8.63 15.03 2.73
C ILE A 408 -9.81 14.46 1.91
N SER A 409 -10.89 15.23 1.78
CA SER A 409 -12.15 14.87 1.11
C SER A 409 -11.93 14.06 -0.20
N PRO A 410 -12.77 13.05 -0.50
CA PRO A 410 -12.68 12.27 -1.75
C PRO A 410 -12.71 13.14 -3.02
N ASP A 411 -13.25 14.36 -2.94
CA ASP A 411 -13.20 15.33 -4.05
C ASP A 411 -11.78 15.87 -4.32
N GLN A 412 -10.93 15.97 -3.30
CA GLN A 412 -9.53 16.39 -3.43
C GLN A 412 -8.59 15.23 -3.84
N ARG A 413 -8.93 13.97 -3.54
CA ARG A 413 -8.19 12.79 -4.03
C ARG A 413 -8.45 12.47 -5.50
N LYS A 414 -9.70 12.63 -5.97
CA LYS A 414 -10.00 12.60 -7.41
C LYS A 414 -9.20 13.66 -8.17
N THR A 415 -8.85 14.78 -7.53
CA THR A 415 -7.98 15.82 -8.09
C THR A 415 -6.51 15.40 -8.19
N LEU A 416 -6.05 14.42 -7.40
CA LEU A 416 -4.65 13.97 -7.36
C LEU A 416 -4.39 12.67 -8.13
N ALA A 417 -5.39 11.79 -8.29
CA ALA A 417 -5.21 10.47 -8.92
C ALA A 417 -5.83 10.32 -10.33
N SER A 418 -6.78 11.18 -10.72
CA SER A 418 -7.41 11.10 -12.05
C SER A 418 -7.99 12.44 -12.50
N GLY A 419 -7.16 13.30 -13.09
CA GLY A 419 -7.58 14.54 -13.71
C GLY A 419 -7.61 14.45 -15.24
N SER A 420 -8.45 13.61 -15.82
CA SER A 420 -8.80 13.70 -17.25
C SER A 420 -10.01 14.64 -17.50
N GLY A 421 -10.22 15.60 -16.60
CA GLY A 421 -11.17 16.69 -16.79
C GLY A 421 -10.62 17.98 -16.16
N PRO A 422 -10.92 19.16 -16.74
CA PRO A 422 -10.42 20.43 -16.23
C PRO A 422 -10.98 20.62 -14.82
N THR A 423 -10.10 20.55 -13.82
CA THR A 423 -10.46 20.81 -12.43
C THR A 423 -10.77 22.30 -12.31
N SER A 424 -12.01 22.64 -11.96
CA SER A 424 -12.34 24.01 -11.59
C SER A 424 -11.68 24.30 -10.24
N LEU A 425 -10.44 24.79 -10.29
CA LEU A 425 -9.88 25.58 -9.21
C LEU A 425 -10.95 26.66 -8.89
N SER A 426 -11.30 26.87 -7.62
CA SER A 426 -12.19 27.95 -7.22
C SER A 426 -11.45 28.89 -6.26
N GLY A 427 -11.45 30.19 -6.60
CA GLY A 427 -10.73 31.23 -5.87
C GLY A 427 -9.58 31.86 -6.67
N LEU A 428 -8.91 32.85 -6.07
CA LEU A 428 -7.90 33.70 -6.72
C LEU A 428 -6.75 32.91 -7.42
N GLY A 429 -6.42 31.72 -6.92
CA GLY A 429 -5.39 30.84 -7.52
C GLY A 429 -5.84 30.15 -8.82
N ALA A 430 -7.15 29.93 -8.99
CA ALA A 430 -7.74 29.42 -10.22
C ALA A 430 -7.61 30.42 -11.36
N ASP A 431 -7.98 31.66 -11.07
CA ASP A 431 -7.99 32.76 -12.03
C ASP A 431 -6.56 33.05 -12.49
N LEU A 432 -5.58 32.98 -11.58
CA LEU A 432 -4.16 33.14 -11.93
C LEU A 432 -3.59 31.96 -12.71
N ALA A 433 -4.04 30.73 -12.46
CA ALA A 433 -3.64 29.55 -13.24
C ALA A 433 -4.25 29.55 -14.64
N ALA A 434 -5.49 30.00 -14.80
CA ALA A 434 -6.16 30.14 -16.10
C ALA A 434 -5.49 31.18 -17.02
N VAL A 435 -4.72 32.08 -16.41
CA VAL A 435 -4.02 33.20 -17.06
C VAL A 435 -2.51 32.91 -17.19
N PHE A 436 -2.07 31.71 -16.81
CA PHE A 436 -0.69 31.26 -16.93
C PHE A 436 -0.20 31.30 -18.39
N ASP A 437 1.03 31.78 -18.60
CA ASP A 437 1.68 31.86 -19.91
C ASP A 437 0.97 32.76 -20.94
N GLN A 438 0.12 33.69 -20.47
CA GLN A 438 -0.52 34.69 -21.32
C GLN A 438 0.21 36.03 -21.29
N ALA A 439 0.44 36.62 -22.46
CA ALA A 439 1.10 37.91 -22.61
C ALA A 439 0.36 39.02 -21.84
N PRO A 440 1.06 40.01 -21.26
CA PRO A 440 0.45 41.07 -20.43
C PRO A 440 -0.61 41.92 -21.18
N GLU A 441 -0.56 41.95 -22.51
CA GLU A 441 -1.53 42.63 -23.38
C GLU A 441 -2.93 42.00 -23.34
N SER A 442 -3.03 40.73 -22.95
CA SER A 442 -4.30 40.00 -22.78
C SER A 442 -5.07 40.38 -21.51
N GLY A 443 -4.51 41.26 -20.66
CA GLY A 443 -5.05 41.55 -19.34
C GLY A 443 -4.59 40.57 -18.26
N SER A 444 -3.58 39.74 -18.56
CA SER A 444 -3.11 38.70 -17.66
C SER A 444 -2.51 39.22 -16.36
N GLY A 445 -1.89 40.40 -16.39
CA GLY A 445 -1.19 40.98 -15.25
C GLY A 445 0.19 40.34 -14.98
N ALA A 446 0.71 39.53 -15.90
CA ALA A 446 2.04 38.95 -15.82
C ALA A 446 3.14 40.04 -15.79
N ASP A 447 3.96 40.05 -14.74
CA ASP A 447 4.98 41.08 -14.46
C ASP A 447 6.42 40.57 -14.58
N PHE A 448 6.62 39.31 -14.99
CA PHE A 448 7.92 38.67 -15.10
C PHE A 448 7.99 37.70 -16.30
N ILE A 449 9.14 37.61 -16.96
CA ILE A 449 9.35 36.74 -18.13
C ILE A 449 10.45 35.72 -17.86
N ILE A 450 10.19 34.46 -18.19
CA ILE A 450 11.18 33.38 -18.11
C ILE A 450 11.44 32.82 -19.51
N THR A 451 12.70 32.52 -19.81
CA THR A 451 13.12 31.86 -21.05
C THR A 451 13.86 30.56 -20.71
N ALA A 452 13.85 29.60 -21.63
CA ALA A 452 14.43 28.27 -21.47
C ALA A 452 15.23 27.87 -22.73
N ASN A 453 15.84 26.68 -22.72
CA ASN A 453 16.43 26.08 -23.91
C ASN A 453 15.31 25.57 -24.83
N ARG A 454 15.49 25.63 -26.16
CA ARG A 454 14.49 25.07 -27.10
C ARG A 454 14.46 23.54 -26.99
N ASP A 455 13.27 22.98 -27.11
CA ASP A 455 13.09 21.53 -27.21
C ASP A 455 13.66 21.07 -28.57
N ASP A 456 14.48 20.02 -28.58
CA ASP A 456 15.24 19.56 -29.75
C ASP A 456 14.31 18.86 -30.77
N ASP A 457 13.72 19.61 -31.69
CA ASP A 457 12.92 19.07 -32.80
C ASP A 457 13.86 18.46 -33.88
N GLY A 458 14.34 17.23 -33.63
CA GLY A 458 14.70 16.24 -34.64
C GLY A 458 15.44 16.68 -35.91
N ASP A 459 16.65 17.26 -35.80
CA ASP A 459 17.61 17.30 -36.91
C ASP A 459 18.86 16.45 -36.57
N PRO A 460 19.00 15.23 -37.11
CA PRO A 460 20.09 14.31 -36.75
C PRO A 460 21.47 14.73 -37.28
N ASP A 461 21.58 15.81 -38.07
CA ASP A 461 22.86 16.29 -38.64
C ASP A 461 23.52 17.44 -37.86
N ALA A 462 22.94 17.92 -36.74
CA ALA A 462 23.58 18.91 -35.86
C ALA A 462 24.48 18.29 -34.75
N MET A 463 24.66 16.97 -34.75
CA MET A 463 25.45 16.20 -33.78
C MET A 463 26.96 16.18 -34.09
N VAL A 464 27.52 17.28 -34.59
CA VAL A 464 28.96 17.36 -34.91
C VAL A 464 29.57 18.73 -34.56
N ASP A 465 29.49 19.19 -33.29
CA ASP A 465 30.62 19.97 -32.71
C ASP A 465 30.60 20.21 -31.18
N ALA A 466 30.14 19.25 -30.36
CA ALA A 466 30.20 19.40 -28.89
C ALA A 466 31.42 18.71 -28.25
N SER A 467 32.54 18.55 -28.98
CA SER A 467 33.76 17.95 -28.44
C SER A 467 35.05 18.65 -28.88
N SER A 468 35.19 19.95 -28.58
CA SER A 468 36.48 20.55 -28.18
C SER A 468 36.36 22.07 -27.94
N SER A 469 36.21 22.50 -26.70
CA SER A 469 36.77 23.79 -26.25
C SER A 469 36.78 23.90 -24.73
N SER A 470 37.88 23.49 -24.12
CA SER A 470 38.32 24.00 -22.83
C SER A 470 38.82 25.44 -23.02
N GLN A 471 37.92 26.44 -23.06
CA GLN A 471 38.28 27.86 -22.98
C GLN A 471 37.21 28.66 -22.19
N SER A 472 37.67 29.21 -21.06
CA SER A 472 37.22 30.40 -20.32
C SER A 472 35.91 31.12 -20.73
N GLU A 473 35.03 31.23 -19.73
CA GLU A 473 34.07 32.32 -19.45
C GLU A 473 33.77 33.34 -20.57
N THR A 474 32.54 33.29 -21.10
CA THR A 474 31.82 34.50 -21.53
C THR A 474 30.38 34.46 -21.01
N THR A 475 30.09 35.30 -20.03
CA THR A 475 28.84 35.41 -19.24
C THR A 475 27.68 36.08 -19.99
N PHE A 476 27.57 35.94 -21.32
CA PHE A 476 26.49 36.57 -22.09
C PHE A 476 26.06 35.70 -23.27
N LEU A 477 24.81 35.26 -23.26
CA LEU A 477 24.11 34.87 -24.48
C LEU A 477 23.81 36.14 -25.29
N SER A 478 24.03 36.09 -26.60
CA SER A 478 23.73 37.22 -27.48
C SER A 478 22.21 37.51 -27.51
N PRO A 479 21.75 38.73 -27.85
CA PRO A 479 20.32 39.04 -27.98
C PRO A 479 19.59 38.20 -29.04
N ASN A 480 20.35 37.52 -29.90
CA ASN A 480 19.91 36.57 -30.92
C ASN A 480 20.26 35.12 -30.55
N ALA A 481 20.50 34.82 -29.27
CA ALA A 481 20.69 33.44 -28.83
C ALA A 481 19.39 32.67 -29.04
N ASP A 482 19.51 31.44 -29.55
CA ASP A 482 18.41 30.50 -29.78
C ASP A 482 17.77 30.08 -28.45
N THR A 483 16.98 30.98 -27.88
CA THR A 483 16.21 30.78 -26.66
C THR A 483 14.78 30.40 -27.02
N SER A 484 14.11 29.74 -26.09
CA SER A 484 12.70 29.38 -26.22
C SER A 484 11.80 30.63 -26.34
N PRO A 485 10.54 30.46 -26.77
CA PRO A 485 9.51 31.47 -26.60
C PRO A 485 9.45 31.99 -25.14
N PRO A 486 9.14 33.29 -24.93
CA PRO A 486 9.05 33.87 -23.59
C PRO A 486 7.82 33.36 -22.83
N ILE A 487 8.05 32.82 -21.63
CA ILE A 487 7.01 32.35 -20.71
C ILE A 487 6.62 33.50 -19.79
N HIS A 488 5.34 33.89 -19.81
CA HIS A 488 4.84 35.02 -19.03
C HIS A 488 4.28 34.54 -17.68
N VAL A 489 4.83 35.07 -16.58
CA VAL A 489 4.50 34.63 -15.22
C VAL A 489 4.36 35.79 -14.23
N HIS A 490 3.61 35.53 -13.16
CA HIS A 490 3.42 36.42 -12.02
C HIS A 490 4.52 36.21 -10.98
N ARG A 491 5.27 37.27 -10.71
CA ARG A 491 6.33 37.34 -9.69
C ARG A 491 5.84 36.98 -8.30
N ILE A 492 4.60 37.34 -7.95
CA ILE A 492 4.02 37.02 -6.63
C ILE A 492 3.98 35.51 -6.38
N ILE A 493 3.68 34.71 -7.40
CA ILE A 493 3.62 33.25 -7.29
C ILE A 493 5.02 32.67 -7.16
N LEU A 494 5.98 33.17 -7.95
CA LEU A 494 7.38 32.77 -7.85
C LEU A 494 7.95 33.04 -6.45
N GLN A 495 7.68 34.22 -5.86
CA GLN A 495 8.16 34.55 -4.52
C GLN A 495 7.53 33.72 -3.40
N LEU A 496 6.27 33.32 -3.55
CA LEU A 496 5.56 32.54 -2.53
C LEU A 496 5.89 31.06 -2.60
N ARG A 497 6.04 30.51 -3.81
CA ARG A 497 6.07 29.06 -4.05
C ARG A 497 7.43 28.53 -4.48
N TRP A 498 8.38 29.39 -4.88
CA TRP A 498 9.73 29.00 -5.26
C TRP A 498 10.77 29.57 -4.28
N PRO A 499 11.25 28.79 -3.29
CA PRO A 499 12.15 29.26 -2.24
C PRO A 499 13.46 29.84 -2.77
N HIS A 500 13.97 29.30 -3.88
CA HIS A 500 15.17 29.80 -4.53
C HIS A 500 14.94 31.21 -5.11
N PHE A 501 13.84 31.42 -5.84
CA PHE A 501 13.50 32.74 -6.38
C PHE A 501 13.23 33.76 -5.30
N LYS A 502 12.58 33.37 -4.19
CA LYS A 502 12.42 34.25 -3.02
C LYS A 502 13.76 34.77 -2.50
N ARG A 503 14.77 33.89 -2.40
CA ARG A 503 16.12 34.27 -1.97
C ARG A 503 16.81 35.19 -2.98
N LEU A 504 16.78 34.82 -4.26
CA LEU A 504 17.36 35.58 -5.36
C LEU A 504 16.73 36.98 -5.52
N TYR A 505 15.41 37.08 -5.32
CA TYR A 505 14.70 38.34 -5.40
C TYR A 505 14.96 39.23 -4.16
N SER A 506 15.11 38.62 -2.98
CA SER A 506 15.44 39.34 -1.74
C SER A 506 16.85 39.91 -1.75
N SER A 507 17.79 39.30 -2.49
CA SER A 507 19.17 39.78 -2.64
C SER A 507 19.34 40.90 -3.68
N ARG A 508 18.26 41.36 -4.34
CA ARG A 508 18.26 42.44 -5.36
C ARG A 508 19.27 42.22 -6.50
N MET A 509 19.36 40.98 -6.98
CA MET A 509 20.23 40.62 -8.11
C MET A 509 19.71 41.17 -9.46
N ALA A 510 20.35 40.84 -10.57
CA ALA A 510 20.05 41.42 -11.88
C ALA A 510 18.59 41.17 -12.32
N GLU A 511 18.03 40.03 -11.94
CA GLU A 511 16.66 39.60 -12.20
C GLU A 511 15.63 40.49 -11.50
N TYR A 512 15.99 41.11 -10.37
CA TYR A 512 15.15 42.10 -9.67
C TYR A 512 14.95 43.36 -10.51
N HIS A 513 15.95 43.73 -11.33
CA HIS A 513 15.94 44.94 -12.12
C HIS A 513 15.48 44.71 -13.56
N ALA A 514 15.72 43.51 -14.11
CA ALA A 514 15.42 43.16 -15.50
C ALA A 514 14.01 42.57 -15.72
N ASN A 515 13.34 42.12 -14.65
CA ASN A 515 12.07 41.36 -14.71
C ASN A 515 12.13 40.16 -15.69
N ARG A 516 13.33 39.61 -15.89
CA ARG A 516 13.63 38.54 -16.84
C ARG A 516 14.60 37.55 -16.22
N MET A 517 14.39 36.26 -16.48
CA MET A 517 15.28 35.18 -16.06
C MET A 517 15.41 34.12 -17.17
N HIS A 518 16.57 33.48 -17.26
CA HIS A 518 16.80 32.34 -18.15
C HIS A 518 17.11 31.08 -17.32
N ILE A 519 16.44 29.98 -17.65
CA ILE A 519 16.64 28.67 -17.00
C ILE A 519 17.24 27.71 -18.05
N PRO A 520 18.46 27.17 -17.82
CA PRO A 520 19.18 26.36 -18.81
C PRO A 520 18.68 24.90 -18.83
N GLU A 521 17.36 24.72 -18.98
CA GLU A 521 16.69 23.42 -19.04
C GLU A 521 15.70 23.42 -20.23
N PRO A 522 15.22 22.26 -20.70
CA PRO A 522 14.28 22.19 -21.83
C PRO A 522 13.01 23.00 -21.58
N TYR A 523 12.46 23.60 -22.63
CA TYR A 523 11.31 24.48 -22.56
C TYR A 523 10.09 23.76 -22.02
N SER A 524 9.82 22.53 -22.46
CA SER A 524 8.72 21.71 -21.96
C SER A 524 8.80 21.50 -20.44
N VAL A 525 9.98 21.16 -19.94
CA VAL A 525 10.25 20.91 -18.51
C VAL A 525 10.10 22.18 -17.68
N VAL A 526 10.68 23.30 -18.13
CA VAL A 526 10.57 24.60 -17.45
C VAL A 526 9.11 25.03 -17.37
N ARG A 527 8.37 24.86 -18.46
CA ARG A 527 6.95 25.22 -18.54
C ARG A 527 6.09 24.36 -17.62
N ALA A 528 6.35 23.05 -17.57
CA ALA A 528 5.71 22.13 -16.62
C ALA A 528 6.00 22.50 -15.16
N PHE A 529 7.26 22.80 -14.84
CA PHE A 529 7.68 23.23 -13.51
C PHE A 529 6.98 24.53 -13.07
N LEU A 530 6.92 25.52 -13.96
CA LEU A 530 6.24 26.78 -13.68
C LEU A 530 4.74 26.58 -13.49
N TYR A 531 4.11 25.73 -14.30
CA TYR A 531 2.69 25.39 -14.14
C TYR A 531 2.39 24.72 -12.79
N TYR A 532 3.30 23.86 -12.31
CA TYR A 532 3.19 23.28 -10.96
C TYR A 532 3.18 24.35 -9.85
N LEU A 533 3.94 25.44 -9.98
CA LEU A 533 3.94 26.51 -8.97
C LEU A 533 2.56 27.19 -8.84
N TYR A 534 1.76 27.17 -9.91
CA TYR A 534 0.40 27.72 -9.93
C TYR A 534 -0.63 26.72 -9.39
N THR A 535 -0.50 25.46 -9.77
CA THR A 535 -1.56 24.45 -9.59
C THR A 535 -1.30 23.45 -8.47
N ASP A 536 -0.06 23.34 -7.97
CA ASP A 536 0.39 22.30 -7.04
C ASP A 536 0.19 20.87 -7.56
N SER A 537 -0.05 20.72 -8.87
CA SER A 537 -0.33 19.45 -9.54
C SER A 537 0.67 19.21 -10.65
N ILE A 538 1.08 17.95 -10.79
CA ILE A 538 1.90 17.46 -11.90
C ILE A 538 1.10 16.50 -12.80
N SER A 539 -0.23 16.58 -12.79
CA SER A 539 -1.10 15.73 -13.62
C SER A 539 -0.85 15.96 -15.11
N GLY A 540 -1.08 14.93 -15.94
CA GLY A 540 -0.88 14.96 -17.39
C GLY A 540 -1.75 16.00 -18.07
N HIS A 541 -1.29 17.25 -18.12
CA HIS A 541 -2.04 18.33 -18.75
C HIS A 541 -1.72 18.33 -20.25
N PRO A 542 -2.73 18.29 -21.15
CA PRO A 542 -2.53 18.17 -22.59
C PRO A 542 -1.59 19.23 -23.18
N GLU A 543 -1.56 20.41 -22.55
CA GLU A 543 -0.76 21.54 -23.01
C GLU A 543 0.55 21.78 -22.24
N TYR A 544 0.68 21.33 -20.98
CA TYR A 544 1.77 21.77 -20.09
C TYR A 544 2.63 20.66 -19.48
N CYS A 545 2.16 19.41 -19.47
CA CYS A 545 2.90 18.25 -18.96
C CYS A 545 2.32 16.99 -19.63
N SER A 546 2.48 16.89 -20.94
CA SER A 546 1.95 15.77 -21.73
C SER A 546 2.76 14.51 -21.51
N ASP A 547 4.08 14.64 -21.45
CA ASP A 547 4.99 13.50 -21.54
C ASP A 547 5.62 13.13 -20.21
N ILE A 548 5.89 11.84 -20.03
CA ILE A 548 6.60 11.33 -18.84
C ILE A 548 8.04 11.86 -18.75
N ILE A 549 8.62 12.26 -19.89
CA ILE A 549 9.93 12.91 -19.99
C ILE A 549 9.90 14.26 -19.26
N ASP A 550 8.81 15.02 -19.36
CA ASP A 550 8.66 16.30 -18.66
C ASP A 550 8.66 16.09 -17.14
N ALA A 551 7.97 15.04 -16.67
CA ALA A 551 7.97 14.66 -15.26
C ALA A 551 9.36 14.22 -14.78
N ALA A 552 10.14 13.55 -15.62
CA ALA A 552 11.53 13.16 -15.33
C ALA A 552 12.46 14.37 -15.31
N GLY A 553 12.27 15.35 -16.19
CA GLY A 553 12.97 16.63 -16.14
C GLY A 553 12.60 17.46 -14.90
N MET A 554 11.32 17.47 -14.52
CA MET A 554 10.86 18.15 -13.30
C MET A 554 11.47 17.52 -12.04
N LEU A 555 11.73 16.21 -12.02
CA LEU A 555 12.44 15.55 -10.93
C LEU A 555 13.85 16.14 -10.75
N VAL A 556 14.56 16.36 -11.86
CA VAL A 556 15.90 17.00 -11.88
C VAL A 556 15.81 18.42 -11.31
N MET A 557 14.83 19.21 -11.74
CA MET A 557 14.61 20.56 -11.19
C MET A 557 14.23 20.55 -9.71
N ALA A 558 13.41 19.59 -9.28
CA ALA A 558 12.98 19.47 -7.90
C ALA A 558 14.18 19.21 -6.97
N ASN A 559 15.12 18.39 -7.42
CA ASN A 559 16.38 18.16 -6.71
C ASN A 559 17.29 19.40 -6.77
N LEU A 560 17.42 20.04 -7.94
CA LEU A 560 18.25 21.23 -8.15
C LEU A 560 17.81 22.41 -7.27
N TYR A 561 16.50 22.63 -7.13
CA TYR A 561 15.93 23.75 -6.38
C TYR A 561 15.49 23.40 -4.95
N ASP A 562 15.78 22.19 -4.48
CA ASP A 562 15.45 21.67 -3.14
C ASP A 562 13.95 21.81 -2.82
N MET A 563 13.11 21.22 -3.68
CA MET A 563 11.65 21.22 -3.56
C MET A 563 11.13 19.80 -3.24
N PRO A 564 11.06 19.41 -1.96
CA PRO A 564 10.79 18.03 -1.55
C PRO A 564 9.38 17.54 -1.95
N LYS A 565 8.37 18.42 -1.92
CA LYS A 565 7.00 18.07 -2.33
C LYS A 565 6.91 17.73 -3.82
N LEU A 566 7.56 18.54 -4.67
CA LEU A 566 7.59 18.29 -6.11
C LEU A 566 8.37 17.00 -6.43
N ARG A 567 9.51 16.82 -5.76
CA ARG A 567 10.35 15.61 -5.89
C ARG A 567 9.54 14.34 -5.61
N LEU A 568 8.82 14.30 -4.49
CA LEU A 568 7.96 13.18 -4.12
C LEU A 568 6.85 12.91 -5.15
N LEU A 569 6.19 13.97 -5.64
CA LEU A 569 5.16 13.84 -6.67
C LEU A 569 5.74 13.26 -7.96
N CYS A 570 6.89 13.77 -8.42
CA CYS A 570 7.58 13.26 -9.62
C CYS A 570 7.95 11.79 -9.47
N VAL A 571 8.55 11.38 -8.34
CA VAL A 571 8.88 9.97 -8.08
C VAL A 571 7.64 9.08 -8.14
N ASN A 572 6.54 9.50 -7.50
CA ASN A 572 5.28 8.75 -7.53
C ASN A 572 4.74 8.59 -8.95
N ARG A 573 4.65 9.68 -9.72
CA ARG A 573 4.15 9.64 -11.09
C ARG A 573 5.02 8.78 -12.01
N LEU A 574 6.34 9.00 -11.98
CA LEU A 574 7.29 8.25 -12.79
C LEU A 574 7.25 6.75 -12.46
N SER A 575 7.11 6.39 -11.19
CA SER A 575 7.01 4.98 -10.79
C SER A 575 5.75 4.27 -11.28
N ARG A 576 4.64 5.01 -11.43
CA ARG A 576 3.34 4.48 -11.85
C ARG A 576 3.21 4.36 -13.37
N GLU A 577 3.81 5.28 -14.11
CA GLU A 577 3.63 5.43 -15.56
C GLU A 577 4.84 4.91 -16.37
N LEU A 578 5.78 4.15 -15.75
CA LEU A 578 6.94 3.55 -16.43
C LEU A 578 6.53 2.76 -17.68
N ASP A 579 7.08 3.15 -18.83
CA ASP A 579 6.82 2.57 -20.14
C ASP A 579 8.12 2.12 -20.83
N VAL A 580 7.97 1.30 -21.87
CA VAL A 580 9.12 0.75 -22.60
C VAL A 580 9.91 1.85 -23.32
N GLU A 581 9.23 2.87 -23.81
CA GLU A 581 9.85 3.96 -24.59
C GLU A 581 10.73 4.86 -23.72
N ASN A 582 10.28 5.21 -22.51
CA ASN A 582 10.94 6.21 -21.68
C ASN A 582 11.65 5.66 -20.44
N ALA A 583 11.51 4.36 -20.09
CA ALA A 583 12.14 3.77 -18.91
C ALA A 583 13.67 4.00 -18.80
N ALA A 584 14.39 3.95 -19.93
CA ALA A 584 15.83 4.20 -19.97
C ALA A 584 16.18 5.66 -19.60
N ILE A 585 15.37 6.61 -20.07
CA ILE A 585 15.52 8.04 -19.74
C ILE A 585 15.17 8.27 -18.28
N VAL A 586 14.06 7.69 -17.79
CA VAL A 586 13.65 7.80 -16.38
C VAL A 586 14.74 7.25 -15.45
N TRP A 587 15.35 6.12 -15.80
CA TRP A 587 16.49 5.56 -15.07
C TRP A 587 17.67 6.53 -14.99
N GLU A 588 18.08 7.11 -16.12
CA GLU A 588 19.19 8.07 -16.18
C GLU A 588 18.90 9.31 -15.32
N ARG A 589 17.68 9.86 -15.41
CA ARG A 589 17.28 11.05 -14.67
C ARG A 589 17.18 10.78 -13.17
N ALA A 590 16.67 9.62 -12.76
CA ALA A 590 16.65 9.18 -11.37
C ALA A 590 18.08 9.02 -10.80
N GLY A 591 19.02 8.53 -11.60
CA GLY A 591 20.43 8.44 -11.23
C GLY A 591 21.06 9.82 -11.00
N ARG A 592 20.79 10.80 -11.86
CA ARG A 592 21.29 12.18 -11.70
C ARG A 592 20.75 12.87 -10.44
N THR A 593 19.54 12.52 -10.00
CA THR A 593 18.93 13.08 -8.78
C THR A 593 19.24 12.30 -7.51
N ASN A 594 20.05 11.24 -7.62
CA ASN A 594 20.35 10.31 -6.54
C ASN A 594 19.06 9.76 -5.88
N GLU A 595 18.07 9.44 -6.71
CA GLU A 595 16.83 8.76 -6.31
C GLU A 595 17.00 7.26 -6.50
N GLU A 596 17.71 6.64 -5.55
CA GLU A 596 18.13 5.23 -5.67
C GLU A 596 16.95 4.28 -5.88
N TRP A 597 15.83 4.50 -5.20
CA TRP A 597 14.64 3.65 -5.34
C TRP A 597 14.07 3.68 -6.76
N LEU A 598 13.79 4.88 -7.30
CA LEU A 598 13.24 5.03 -8.65
C LEU A 598 14.23 4.53 -9.69
N MET A 599 15.52 4.78 -9.48
CA MET A 599 16.59 4.28 -10.32
C MET A 599 16.61 2.73 -10.34
N ARG A 600 16.60 2.06 -9.19
CA ARG A 600 16.57 0.58 -9.16
C ARG A 600 15.29 0.04 -9.81
N ARG A 601 14.13 0.65 -9.55
CA ARG A 601 12.85 0.24 -10.14
C ARG A 601 12.87 0.36 -11.66
N ALA A 602 13.33 1.50 -12.19
CA ALA A 602 13.45 1.72 -13.62
C ALA A 602 14.50 0.78 -14.26
N ALA A 603 15.60 0.46 -13.56
CA ALA A 603 16.60 -0.49 -14.03
C ALA A 603 16.03 -1.91 -14.15
N GLN A 604 15.32 -2.38 -13.12
CA GLN A 604 14.66 -3.69 -13.16
C GLN A 604 13.65 -3.77 -14.30
N PHE A 605 12.84 -2.72 -14.49
CA PHE A 605 11.92 -2.63 -15.63
C PHE A 605 12.67 -2.68 -16.97
N CYS A 606 13.81 -1.98 -17.06
CA CYS A 606 14.69 -2.02 -18.21
C CYS A 606 15.17 -3.44 -18.54
N LEU A 607 15.62 -4.18 -17.53
CA LEU A 607 16.13 -5.53 -17.67
C LEU A 607 15.02 -6.56 -17.99
N ALA A 608 13.84 -6.41 -17.39
CA ALA A 608 12.67 -7.26 -17.67
C ALA A 608 12.18 -7.13 -19.12
N HIS A 609 12.33 -5.94 -19.72
CA HIS A 609 11.93 -5.64 -21.10
C HIS A 609 13.11 -5.35 -22.03
N TRP A 610 14.31 -5.85 -21.70
CA TRP A 610 15.58 -5.49 -22.34
C TRP A 610 15.55 -5.56 -23.87
N GLY A 611 14.96 -6.64 -24.41
CA GLY A 611 14.84 -6.82 -25.85
C GLY A 611 14.10 -5.68 -26.56
N ARG A 612 13.09 -5.07 -25.93
CA ARG A 612 12.38 -3.93 -26.53
C ARG A 612 13.10 -2.61 -26.25
N ILE A 613 13.65 -2.46 -25.05
CA ILE A 613 14.23 -1.21 -24.56
C ILE A 613 15.53 -0.84 -25.29
N VAL A 614 16.39 -1.82 -25.61
CA VAL A 614 17.63 -1.53 -26.37
C VAL A 614 17.34 -0.95 -27.77
N ARG A 615 16.12 -1.09 -28.29
CA ARG A 615 15.70 -0.57 -29.59
C ARG A 615 15.09 0.82 -29.53
N THR A 616 14.73 1.32 -28.35
CA THR A 616 14.10 2.64 -28.18
C THR A 616 15.12 3.75 -28.31
N ASP A 617 14.66 4.92 -28.74
CA ASP A 617 15.53 6.09 -28.91
C ASP A 617 16.02 6.63 -27.56
N GLY A 618 15.21 6.47 -26.50
CA GLY A 618 15.62 6.78 -25.14
C GLY A 618 16.83 5.98 -24.67
N PHE A 619 16.94 4.70 -25.02
CA PHE A 619 18.14 3.91 -24.70
C PHE A 619 19.34 4.33 -25.55
N LYS A 620 19.13 4.60 -26.85
CA LYS A 620 20.21 5.06 -27.75
C LYS A 620 20.76 6.43 -27.36
N SER A 621 19.96 7.27 -26.72
CA SER A 621 20.38 8.59 -26.21
C SER A 621 21.24 8.53 -24.94
N LEU A 622 21.33 7.37 -24.27
CA LEU A 622 22.17 7.23 -23.08
C LEU A 622 23.64 7.36 -23.44
N ASN A 623 24.43 7.92 -22.52
CA ASN A 623 25.88 7.94 -22.69
C ASN A 623 26.47 6.52 -22.49
N LYS A 624 27.66 6.27 -23.04
CA LYS A 624 28.32 4.95 -22.98
C LYS A 624 28.55 4.43 -21.56
N GLN A 625 28.82 5.33 -20.60
CA GLN A 625 29.05 4.97 -19.20
C GLN A 625 27.74 4.53 -18.53
N SER A 626 26.67 5.27 -18.74
CA SER A 626 25.32 4.98 -18.25
C SER A 626 24.76 3.70 -18.86
N MET A 627 25.07 3.38 -20.12
CA MET A 627 24.73 2.06 -20.68
C MET A 627 25.42 0.92 -19.94
N ILE A 628 26.71 1.08 -19.61
CA ILE A 628 27.48 0.07 -18.88
C ILE A 628 26.92 -0.08 -17.46
N GLU A 629 26.68 1.02 -16.76
CA GLU A 629 26.09 1.04 -15.42
C GLU A 629 24.71 0.36 -15.39
N LEU A 630 23.85 0.61 -16.39
CA LEU A 630 22.56 -0.07 -16.50
C LEU A 630 22.72 -1.58 -16.72
N CYS A 631 23.73 -2.01 -17.49
CA CYS A 631 24.05 -3.42 -17.69
C CYS A 631 24.67 -4.06 -16.43
N GLU A 632 25.41 -3.31 -15.62
CA GLU A 632 26.00 -3.78 -14.35
C GLU A 632 24.94 -3.97 -13.26
N VAL A 633 23.76 -3.34 -13.37
CA VAL A 633 22.61 -3.64 -12.51
C VAL A 633 22.06 -5.05 -12.77
N ALA A 634 22.34 -5.64 -13.94
CA ALA A 634 21.94 -7.00 -14.23
C ALA A 634 22.75 -7.99 -13.37
N ASP A 635 22.03 -8.87 -12.68
CA ASP A 635 22.66 -9.91 -11.87
C ASP A 635 23.51 -10.82 -12.76
N THR A 636 24.77 -11.05 -12.37
CA THR A 636 25.69 -11.91 -13.14
C THR A 636 25.28 -13.38 -13.14
N GLU A 637 24.37 -13.76 -12.24
CA GLU A 637 23.67 -15.04 -12.26
C GLU A 637 22.53 -15.01 -13.28
N GLY A 638 22.90 -14.98 -14.57
CA GLY A 638 21.94 -15.08 -15.66
C GLY A 638 21.07 -16.33 -15.52
N ARG A 639 19.81 -16.16 -15.12
CA ARG A 639 18.83 -17.24 -15.09
C ARG A 639 18.55 -17.66 -16.53
N ILE A 640 19.01 -18.84 -16.92
CA ILE A 640 18.65 -19.46 -18.19
C ILE A 640 17.16 -19.80 -18.11
N ILE A 641 16.33 -18.94 -18.70
CA ILE A 641 14.91 -19.19 -18.92
C ILE A 641 14.83 -20.30 -19.98
N THR A 642 14.48 -21.52 -19.57
CA THR A 642 14.26 -22.62 -20.51
C THR A 642 12.96 -22.38 -21.28
N GLY A 643 12.87 -22.88 -22.53
CA GLY A 643 11.85 -22.49 -23.52
C GLY A 643 10.39 -22.54 -23.06
N SER A 644 10.06 -23.34 -22.04
CA SER A 644 8.72 -23.44 -21.45
C SER A 644 8.25 -22.14 -20.76
N GLU A 645 9.18 -21.31 -20.25
CA GLU A 645 8.86 -20.01 -19.65
C GLU A 645 8.77 -18.89 -20.72
N LEU A 646 9.42 -19.06 -21.88
CA LEU A 646 9.34 -18.10 -22.99
C LEU A 646 8.01 -18.23 -23.77
N GLU A 647 7.46 -19.44 -23.86
CA GLU A 647 6.15 -19.70 -24.50
C GLU A 647 4.97 -19.18 -23.65
N MET A 648 5.11 -19.08 -22.33
CA MET A 648 4.08 -18.46 -21.46
C MET A 648 3.97 -16.94 -21.62
N VAL A 649 5.04 -16.26 -22.06
CA VAL A 649 5.02 -14.81 -22.31
C VAL A 649 4.42 -14.47 -23.69
N GLY A 650 4.40 -15.45 -24.60
CA GLY A 650 3.86 -15.29 -25.97
C GLY A 650 2.42 -15.75 -26.19
N VAL A 651 1.87 -16.64 -25.35
CA VAL A 651 0.63 -17.39 -25.67
C VAL A 651 -0.58 -17.06 -24.78
N LEU A 652 -0.47 -16.24 -23.72
CA LEU A 652 -1.63 -15.84 -22.90
C LEU A 652 -2.45 -14.68 -23.50
N GLY A 653 -2.64 -14.72 -24.82
CA GLY A 653 -3.77 -14.11 -25.51
C GLY A 653 -4.66 -15.23 -26.04
N ALA A 654 -5.88 -15.31 -25.50
CA ALA A 654 -7.00 -16.17 -25.91
C ALA A 654 -7.11 -17.58 -25.28
N ASP A 655 -8.19 -17.72 -24.48
CA ASP A 655 -9.08 -18.87 -24.28
C ASP A 655 -8.56 -20.22 -23.71
N GLY A 656 -8.96 -20.48 -22.45
CA GLY A 656 -9.95 -21.51 -22.13
C GLY A 656 -9.59 -23.01 -22.14
N LEU A 657 -9.83 -23.63 -20.98
CA LEU A 657 -10.11 -25.05 -20.67
C LEU A 657 -8.91 -25.98 -20.39
N GLY A 658 -8.91 -26.55 -19.18
CA GLY A 658 -7.83 -27.36 -18.63
C GLY A 658 -7.88 -28.86 -18.93
N LEU A 659 -6.91 -29.59 -18.37
CA LEU A 659 -7.02 -30.92 -17.76
C LEU A 659 -5.61 -31.43 -17.33
N ASN A 660 -5.51 -31.75 -16.05
CA ASN A 660 -4.78 -32.82 -15.36
C ASN A 660 -3.59 -33.60 -15.99
N ARG A 661 -2.65 -33.89 -15.06
CA ARG A 661 -1.81 -35.10 -14.82
C ARG A 661 -0.32 -35.10 -15.19
N ASP A 662 0.45 -35.32 -14.12
CA ASP A 662 1.62 -36.20 -13.93
C ASP A 662 2.71 -36.23 -15.02
N LEU A 663 3.96 -35.99 -14.62
CA LEU A 663 5.06 -36.94 -14.86
C LEU A 663 6.33 -36.64 -14.05
N LYS A 664 6.78 -37.71 -13.39
CA LYS A 664 8.05 -37.91 -12.70
C LYS A 664 9.25 -37.78 -13.66
N ARG A 665 10.32 -37.17 -13.12
CA ARG A 665 11.73 -37.65 -13.09
C ARG A 665 12.40 -37.99 -14.43
N GLN A 666 13.46 -37.24 -14.78
CA GLN A 666 14.78 -37.84 -15.01
C GLN A 666 15.91 -36.80 -15.09
N GLN A 667 16.80 -36.94 -14.11
CA GLN A 667 18.18 -36.48 -14.07
C GLN A 667 19.00 -37.37 -15.03
N LEU A 668 19.80 -36.78 -15.93
CA LEU A 668 20.96 -37.46 -16.51
C LEU A 668 22.07 -36.45 -16.74
N ALA A 669 23.09 -36.55 -15.89
CA ALA A 669 24.43 -36.03 -16.13
C ALA A 669 25.18 -37.02 -17.04
N LEU A 670 25.90 -36.48 -18.02
CA LEU A 670 26.76 -37.20 -18.95
C LEU A 670 28.23 -37.16 -18.48
N GLY A 671 28.93 -38.26 -18.71
CA GLY A 671 30.38 -38.44 -18.57
C GLY A 671 30.72 -39.49 -17.51
N ASN A 672 31.50 -40.54 -17.76
CA ASN A 672 32.55 -40.69 -18.75
C ASN A 672 32.95 -42.18 -18.89
N ALA A 673 33.40 -42.57 -20.09
CA ALA A 673 34.43 -43.58 -20.44
C ALA A 673 34.52 -44.95 -19.73
N GLY A 674 34.60 -46.01 -20.55
CA GLY A 674 35.28 -47.27 -20.21
C GLY A 674 34.87 -48.45 -21.09
N ILE A 675 35.72 -48.80 -22.05
CA ILE A 675 35.66 -50.01 -22.89
C ILE A 675 36.28 -51.19 -22.10
N ASP A 676 36.03 -52.41 -22.58
CA ASP A 676 36.62 -53.73 -22.27
C ASP A 676 35.76 -54.57 -21.32
N ASP A 677 35.64 -55.88 -21.46
CA ASP A 677 35.67 -56.85 -22.56
C ASP A 677 35.17 -58.15 -21.89
N ASP A 678 34.65 -59.07 -22.68
CA ASP A 678 34.67 -60.52 -22.44
C ASP A 678 34.02 -61.13 -21.16
N ASP A 679 32.93 -61.86 -21.46
CA ASP A 679 32.89 -63.33 -21.36
C ASP A 679 32.09 -64.04 -20.25
N TYR A 680 31.38 -65.04 -20.78
CA TYR A 680 30.99 -66.34 -20.22
C TYR A 680 29.77 -66.52 -19.29
N ASP A 681 28.88 -67.35 -19.84
CA ASP A 681 28.06 -68.42 -19.26
C ASP A 681 26.77 -68.12 -18.48
N GLY A 682 25.73 -68.84 -18.92
CA GLY A 682 24.93 -69.64 -17.98
C GLY A 682 23.42 -69.47 -18.07
N GLU A 683 22.82 -70.23 -18.99
CA GLU A 683 21.62 -71.06 -18.77
C GLU A 683 20.33 -70.42 -18.18
N ASP A 684 19.33 -70.35 -19.07
CA ASP A 684 18.06 -71.06 -18.97
C ASP A 684 17.06 -70.81 -17.81
N LEU A 685 15.90 -70.35 -18.29
CA LEU A 685 14.56 -70.92 -18.07
C LEU A 685 13.77 -70.59 -16.80
N GLU A 686 12.55 -70.16 -17.13
CA GLU A 686 11.27 -70.51 -16.51
C GLU A 686 10.93 -69.94 -15.14
N GLY A 687 9.67 -69.47 -15.05
CA GLY A 687 8.97 -69.42 -13.78
C GLY A 687 8.12 -68.17 -13.58
N MET A 688 7.08 -68.02 -14.40
CA MET A 688 5.83 -67.45 -13.90
C MET A 688 5.43 -68.17 -12.60
N GLU A 689 5.24 -67.44 -11.51
CA GLU A 689 3.94 -67.32 -10.84
C GLU A 689 4.01 -66.33 -9.65
N ILE A 690 3.11 -65.34 -9.74
CA ILE A 690 2.22 -64.86 -8.67
C ILE A 690 2.87 -64.44 -7.34
N SER A 691 2.92 -63.12 -7.12
CA SER A 691 2.07 -62.42 -6.15
C SER A 691 2.15 -60.91 -6.37
#